data_AF-A0A535JIR0-F1
#
_entry.id   AF-A0A535JIR0-F1
#
_cell.length_a   1.000
_cell.length_b   1.000
_cell.length_c   1.000
_cell.angle_alpha   90.00
_cell.angle_beta   90.00
_cell.angle_gamma   90.00
#
_symmetry.space_group_name_H-M   'P 1'
#
loop_
_entity.id
_entity.type
_entity.pdbx_description
1 polymer ?
#
loop_
_entity_poly.entity_id
_entity_poly.type
_entity_poly.pdbx_seq_one_letter_code
_entity_poly.pdbx_strand_id
1 'polypeptide(L)'
;MAESFDVVVIGGGPGGYVAALRAAQLGARTAIVEKDRMGGTCLVRGCIPTKALLQSSELYTLAKGGRPFGLVADNIGFDWPAAQKRKASVVDQLVKGVEGLLKAGGVTSYRGAARLAGKGVVDVGGDQVQAKDIVIATGSAIARIPMPGAELTIDSDQILELREVPKRLAVIGGGVVGMEFAAMFAALGSKVTVLEMLPQVLAMVDADLVNVYTKHLAGLGGEVHTDTKVGKVVKGNGGLQVQFSSGGEGGAVEADQVLLAVGRVPYTDGLDAEKAGVKLDRRRVVVDQHLHTDADGVWAIGDVIGGIMLAHVASYEGVCAVENIAGHSQRVPDYHAAPNCVYTDPEIAHVGLGEKEAKEKGVAVKVGRFPFAASGRALTLGQSEGFAKVLSDPESGRLLGAHIIGPRATDLIAEATLAVQNGLTLEQIDLTIHAHPTLPESLMEAALAAQGRAIHIANRRTAAAQPPSGPTQTAQNNQNREKEMATTIKPSSPPPTPDAINAKSLELTKNNRDFLLGLHRQMQLIRRFEERAQEQYTKAKIGGYCHLNIGEEATVVGGILALKANDWIFTSYREHGHAIARGVDPKAVMAELFGKETGTSHGRGGSMHLVDYSRRFMGGYGIVGGHLPLAVGGAWAVRYRKQKDVVFCMFGDGATNIGAFHESLNMSKVFDLPVVWFCVNNRYGMGTPVEAASAVADIYKKACAYDMESIQVDGMNLREVLLRTSEMVEKTRNDSQPRFVEALCYRFRGHSVVDPDKYRSNEDKEKWRKADPIVAFEHELEKSGLADEEYFKNVRVEVDNQVKDIIQFADESPDPKTDDLYKYVYAGQWDDNPALRAERV
;
A
#
# COMPACT_ATOMS: atom_id res chain seq x y z
N MET A 1 14.48 -34.07 -36.85
CA MET A 1 14.16 -34.31 -35.43
C MET A 1 13.07 -33.31 -35.07
N ALA A 2 11.96 -33.73 -34.46
CA ALA A 2 10.93 -32.81 -34.00
C ALA A 2 11.56 -31.80 -33.02
N GLU A 3 11.23 -30.52 -33.13
CA GLU A 3 11.70 -29.53 -32.17
C GLU A 3 11.09 -29.83 -30.79
N SER A 4 11.93 -29.85 -29.76
CA SER A 4 11.53 -30.13 -28.38
C SER A 4 11.58 -28.86 -27.54
N PHE A 5 10.52 -28.65 -26.76
CA PHE A 5 10.33 -27.54 -25.84
C PHE A 5 10.08 -28.06 -24.43
N ASP A 6 10.35 -27.22 -23.43
CA ASP A 6 9.96 -27.49 -22.05
C ASP A 6 8.46 -27.22 -21.90
N VAL A 7 7.98 -26.07 -22.40
CA VAL A 7 6.57 -25.68 -22.33
C VAL A 7 6.04 -25.32 -23.72
N VAL A 8 4.88 -25.86 -24.09
CA VAL A 8 4.11 -25.44 -25.26
C VAL A 8 2.76 -24.89 -24.82
N VAL A 9 2.45 -23.65 -25.20
CA VAL A 9 1.17 -23.01 -24.91
C VAL A 9 0.29 -23.02 -26.15
N ILE A 10 -0.94 -23.52 -26.04
CA ILE A 10 -1.93 -23.55 -27.13
C ILE A 10 -2.93 -22.42 -26.93
N GLY A 11 -2.84 -21.39 -27.77
CA GLY A 11 -3.66 -20.19 -27.72
C GLY A 11 -2.85 -18.95 -27.35
N GLY A 12 -2.99 -17.88 -28.13
CA GLY A 12 -2.29 -16.60 -27.97
C GLY A 12 -3.10 -15.54 -27.22
N GLY A 13 -4.18 -15.90 -26.53
CA GLY A 13 -4.98 -14.97 -25.72
C GLY A 13 -4.27 -14.48 -24.44
N PRO A 14 -4.92 -13.64 -23.62
CA PRO A 14 -4.33 -13.09 -22.39
C PRO A 14 -3.68 -14.14 -21.48
N GLY A 15 -4.38 -15.24 -21.17
CA GLY A 15 -3.78 -16.33 -20.40
C GLY A 15 -2.58 -16.97 -21.10
N GLY A 16 -2.70 -17.21 -22.41
CA GLY A 16 -1.69 -17.93 -23.18
C GLY A 16 -0.39 -17.16 -23.39
N TYR A 17 -0.44 -15.93 -23.91
CA TYR A 17 0.80 -15.17 -24.13
C TYR A 17 1.47 -14.79 -22.80
N VAL A 18 0.70 -14.56 -21.72
CA VAL A 18 1.26 -14.31 -20.38
C VAL A 18 1.95 -15.57 -19.85
N ALA A 19 1.32 -16.75 -19.97
CA ALA A 19 1.94 -18.02 -19.60
C ALA A 19 3.24 -18.25 -20.38
N ALA A 20 3.22 -18.06 -21.70
CA ALA A 20 4.41 -18.26 -22.53
C ALA A 20 5.57 -17.34 -22.15
N LEU A 21 5.29 -16.05 -21.92
CA LEU A 21 6.29 -15.09 -21.45
C LEU A 21 6.82 -15.45 -20.06
N ARG A 22 5.94 -15.84 -19.14
CA ARG A 22 6.33 -16.24 -17.78
C ARG A 22 7.23 -17.48 -17.81
N ALA A 23 6.92 -18.45 -18.68
CA ALA A 23 7.71 -19.68 -18.80
C ALA A 23 9.12 -19.37 -19.30
N ALA A 24 9.23 -18.52 -20.33
CA ALA A 24 10.51 -18.05 -20.81
C ALA A 24 11.32 -17.26 -19.76
N GLN A 25 10.66 -16.41 -18.95
CA GLN A 25 11.31 -15.70 -17.84
C GLN A 25 11.86 -16.63 -16.75
N LEU A 26 11.25 -17.81 -16.57
CA LEU A 26 11.71 -18.85 -15.65
C LEU A 26 12.74 -19.80 -16.29
N GLY A 27 13.21 -19.49 -17.51
CA GLY A 27 14.27 -20.23 -18.20
C GLY A 27 13.80 -21.43 -19.03
N ALA A 28 12.48 -21.65 -19.17
CA ALA A 28 11.95 -22.73 -19.98
C ALA A 28 12.07 -22.40 -21.48
N ARG A 29 12.54 -23.36 -22.28
CA ARG A 29 12.45 -23.26 -23.74
C ARG A 29 10.98 -23.37 -24.13
N THR A 30 10.39 -22.26 -24.58
CA THR A 30 8.94 -22.12 -24.70
C THR A 30 8.49 -21.90 -26.13
N ALA A 31 7.39 -22.55 -26.52
CA ALA A 31 6.66 -22.25 -27.74
C ALA A 31 5.21 -21.86 -27.47
N ILE A 32 4.63 -21.09 -28.39
CA ILE A 32 3.21 -20.72 -28.39
C ILE A 32 2.60 -20.98 -29.77
N VAL A 33 1.39 -21.55 -29.79
CA VAL A 33 0.65 -21.85 -31.02
C VAL A 33 -0.60 -20.98 -31.08
N GLU A 34 -0.76 -20.18 -32.12
CA GLU A 34 -1.95 -19.34 -32.35
C GLU A 34 -2.42 -19.47 -33.80
N LYS A 35 -3.72 -19.72 -33.99
CA LYS A 35 -4.29 -19.96 -35.34
C LYS A 35 -4.71 -18.68 -36.05
N ASP A 36 -4.98 -17.61 -35.30
CA ASP A 36 -5.46 -16.32 -35.81
C ASP A 36 -4.44 -15.21 -35.53
N ARG A 37 -4.68 -14.38 -34.51
CA ARG A 37 -3.87 -13.23 -34.12
C ARG A 37 -3.50 -13.31 -32.65
N MET A 38 -2.24 -12.97 -32.34
CA MET A 38 -1.78 -12.85 -30.95
C MET A 38 -2.62 -11.84 -30.16
N GLY A 39 -2.79 -12.10 -28.87
CA GLY A 39 -3.69 -11.38 -27.97
C GLY A 39 -5.12 -11.93 -27.88
N GLY A 40 -5.49 -12.87 -28.77
CA GLY A 40 -6.76 -13.61 -28.72
C GLY A 40 -8.00 -12.71 -28.72
N THR A 41 -9.12 -13.20 -28.17
CA THR A 41 -10.41 -12.47 -28.19
C THR A 41 -10.29 -11.09 -27.54
N CYS A 42 -9.73 -11.00 -26.33
CA CYS A 42 -9.73 -9.76 -25.56
C CYS A 42 -9.02 -8.60 -26.29
N LEU A 43 -7.87 -8.87 -26.90
CA LEU A 43 -7.10 -7.84 -27.61
C LEU A 43 -7.68 -7.53 -28.99
N VAL A 44 -8.14 -8.55 -29.72
CA VAL A 44 -8.45 -8.44 -31.16
C VAL A 44 -9.91 -8.07 -31.41
N ARG A 45 -10.85 -8.64 -30.66
CA ARG A 45 -12.31 -8.53 -30.94
C ARG A 45 -13.18 -8.52 -29.68
N GLY A 46 -12.62 -8.09 -28.56
CA GLY A 46 -13.27 -8.14 -27.25
C GLY A 46 -13.01 -6.86 -26.47
N CYS A 47 -12.28 -6.98 -25.36
CA CYS A 47 -12.00 -5.89 -24.42
C CYS A 47 -11.51 -4.61 -25.12
N ILE A 48 -10.36 -4.67 -25.81
CA ILE A 48 -9.69 -3.48 -26.33
C ILE A 48 -10.53 -2.73 -27.37
N PRO A 49 -11.03 -3.37 -28.45
CA PRO A 49 -11.82 -2.65 -29.43
C PRO A 49 -13.12 -2.07 -28.85
N THR A 50 -13.78 -2.80 -27.94
CA THR A 50 -15.00 -2.32 -27.27
C THR A 50 -14.70 -1.10 -26.41
N LYS A 51 -13.64 -1.16 -25.58
CA LYS A 51 -13.26 -0.04 -24.69
C LYS A 51 -12.74 1.17 -25.47
N ALA A 52 -12.09 0.96 -26.61
CA ALA A 52 -11.70 2.05 -27.50
C ALA A 52 -12.90 2.82 -28.04
N LEU A 53 -13.98 2.12 -28.45
CA LEU A 53 -15.21 2.73 -28.94
C LEU A 53 -16.05 3.36 -27.82
N LEU A 54 -16.18 2.69 -26.67
CA LEU A 54 -16.83 3.24 -25.47
C LEU A 54 -16.21 4.57 -25.06
N GLN A 55 -14.87 4.66 -25.00
CA GLN A 55 -14.19 5.92 -24.69
C GLN A 55 -14.50 7.04 -25.69
N SER A 56 -14.64 6.70 -26.98
CA SER A 56 -15.06 7.66 -28.00
C SER A 56 -16.50 8.12 -27.79
N SER A 57 -17.40 7.20 -27.41
CA SER A 57 -18.80 7.50 -27.07
C SER A 57 -18.95 8.35 -25.80
N GLU A 58 -18.15 8.08 -24.77
CA GLU A 58 -18.10 8.88 -23.53
C GLU A 58 -17.67 10.32 -23.85
N LEU A 59 -16.59 10.49 -24.63
CA LEU A 59 -16.10 11.82 -25.02
C LEU A 59 -17.15 12.60 -25.82
N TYR A 60 -17.89 11.92 -26.71
CA TYR A 60 -18.99 12.52 -27.46
C TYR A 60 -20.12 13.01 -26.54
N THR A 61 -20.47 12.21 -25.54
CA THR A 61 -21.51 12.54 -24.55
C THR A 61 -21.09 13.73 -23.68
N LEU A 62 -19.85 13.73 -23.20
CA LEU A 62 -19.28 14.86 -22.44
C LEU A 62 -19.22 16.14 -23.28
N ALA A 63 -18.81 16.05 -24.54
CA ALA A 63 -18.77 17.20 -25.44
C ALA A 63 -20.18 17.79 -25.65
N LYS A 64 -21.19 16.94 -25.90
CA LYS A 64 -22.60 17.35 -25.98
C LYS A 64 -23.11 17.98 -24.69
N GLY A 65 -22.67 17.46 -23.55
CA GLY A 65 -22.95 17.98 -22.21
C GLY A 65 -22.05 19.12 -21.77
N GLY A 66 -21.27 19.75 -22.66
CA GLY A 66 -20.20 20.70 -22.28
C GLY A 66 -20.66 22.06 -21.76
N ARG A 67 -21.92 22.45 -22.02
CA ARG A 67 -22.42 23.82 -21.73
C ARG A 67 -22.33 24.21 -20.23
N PRO A 68 -22.67 23.35 -19.25
CA PRO A 68 -22.45 23.63 -17.83
C PRO A 68 -20.97 23.87 -17.46
N PHE A 69 -20.02 23.39 -18.26
CA PHE A 69 -18.58 23.65 -18.11
C PHE A 69 -18.10 24.90 -18.85
N GLY A 70 -19.02 25.68 -19.45
CA GLY A 70 -18.69 26.83 -20.28
C GLY A 70 -18.20 26.49 -21.69
N LEU A 71 -18.28 25.21 -22.09
CA LEU A 71 -17.95 24.78 -23.44
C LEU A 71 -19.17 24.98 -24.34
N VAL A 72 -19.05 25.90 -25.29
CA VAL A 72 -20.08 26.17 -26.30
C VAL A 72 -19.51 25.80 -27.66
N ALA A 73 -20.10 24.76 -28.26
CA ALA A 73 -19.82 24.37 -29.63
C ALA A 73 -21.13 24.00 -30.31
N ASP A 74 -21.41 24.63 -31.43
CA ASP A 74 -22.58 24.29 -32.25
C ASP A 74 -22.28 23.05 -33.09
N ASN A 75 -23.27 22.16 -33.26
CA ASN A 75 -23.20 20.99 -34.15
C ASN A 75 -22.12 19.93 -33.82
N ILE A 76 -22.04 19.47 -32.57
CA ILE A 76 -21.16 18.36 -32.18
C ILE A 76 -21.63 17.04 -32.83
N GLY A 77 -20.89 16.58 -33.85
CA GLY A 77 -21.12 15.33 -34.57
C GLY A 77 -20.23 14.18 -34.09
N PHE A 78 -20.57 12.94 -34.48
CA PHE A 78 -19.76 11.75 -34.24
C PHE A 78 -19.33 11.11 -35.57
N ASP A 79 -18.03 11.09 -35.84
CA ASP A 79 -17.46 10.44 -37.02
C ASP A 79 -17.18 8.96 -36.72
N TRP A 80 -18.15 8.10 -37.06
CA TRP A 80 -18.05 6.66 -36.84
C TRP A 80 -16.89 6.00 -37.62
N PRO A 81 -16.68 6.27 -38.92
CA PRO A 81 -15.50 5.80 -39.64
C PRO A 81 -14.17 6.17 -38.98
N ALA A 82 -14.02 7.38 -38.46
CA ALA A 82 -12.81 7.79 -37.74
C ALA A 82 -12.63 7.02 -36.42
N ALA A 83 -13.71 6.83 -35.66
CA ALA A 83 -13.68 6.02 -34.43
C ALA A 83 -13.28 4.56 -34.72
N GLN A 84 -13.82 3.96 -35.79
CA GLN A 84 -13.46 2.62 -36.24
C GLN A 84 -11.99 2.51 -36.66
N LYS A 85 -11.46 3.52 -37.36
CA LYS A 85 -10.04 3.58 -37.72
C LYS A 85 -9.15 3.67 -36.48
N ARG A 86 -9.52 4.49 -35.49
CA ARG A 86 -8.81 4.60 -34.21
C ARG A 86 -8.81 3.26 -33.46
N LYS A 87 -9.97 2.60 -33.35
CA LYS A 87 -10.12 1.26 -32.76
C LYS A 87 -9.13 0.28 -33.40
N ALA A 88 -9.14 0.17 -34.73
CA ALA A 88 -8.24 -0.74 -35.46
C ALA A 88 -6.75 -0.42 -35.18
N SER A 89 -6.38 0.86 -35.17
CA SER A 89 -4.99 1.27 -34.86
C SER A 89 -4.55 0.87 -33.46
N VAL A 90 -5.41 1.01 -32.44
CA VAL A 90 -5.11 0.61 -31.07
C VAL A 90 -4.91 -0.91 -30.98
N VAL A 91 -5.80 -1.68 -31.61
CA VAL A 91 -5.68 -3.14 -31.68
C VAL A 91 -4.37 -3.55 -32.35
N ASP A 92 -4.06 -3.00 -33.52
CA ASP A 92 -2.85 -3.35 -34.28
C ASP A 92 -1.57 -3.00 -33.53
N GLN A 93 -1.55 -1.86 -32.83
CA GLN A 93 -0.41 -1.47 -31.99
C GLN A 93 -0.18 -2.48 -30.87
N LEU A 94 -1.23 -2.87 -30.16
CA LEU A 94 -1.11 -3.81 -29.03
C LEU A 94 -0.78 -5.23 -29.50
N VAL A 95 -1.35 -5.69 -30.61
CA VAL A 95 -1.00 -7.01 -31.20
C VAL A 95 0.48 -7.05 -31.56
N LYS A 96 1.00 -6.03 -32.26
CA LYS A 96 2.43 -5.91 -32.55
C LYS A 96 3.29 -5.84 -31.28
N GLY A 97 2.78 -5.20 -30.23
CA GLY A 97 3.42 -5.16 -28.92
C GLY A 97 3.58 -6.56 -28.32
N VAL A 98 2.51 -7.37 -28.32
CA VAL A 98 2.56 -8.77 -27.83
C VAL A 98 3.51 -9.62 -28.67
N GLU A 99 3.46 -9.52 -29.99
CA GLU A 99 4.38 -10.22 -30.90
C GLU A 99 5.85 -9.83 -30.62
N GLY A 100 6.10 -8.53 -30.40
CA GLY A 100 7.41 -8.01 -30.02
C GLY A 100 7.89 -8.54 -28.68
N LEU A 101 7.02 -8.61 -27.67
CA LEU A 101 7.33 -9.17 -26.35
C LEU A 101 7.67 -10.66 -26.43
N LEU A 102 6.87 -11.46 -27.16
CA LEU A 102 7.13 -12.89 -27.35
C LEU A 102 8.49 -13.12 -28.02
N LYS A 103 8.79 -12.35 -29.07
CA LYS A 103 10.09 -12.40 -29.74
C LYS A 103 11.24 -12.00 -28.80
N ALA A 104 11.09 -10.92 -28.04
CA ALA A 104 12.10 -10.45 -27.09
C ALA A 104 12.34 -11.45 -25.94
N GLY A 105 11.28 -12.16 -25.52
CA GLY A 105 11.35 -13.25 -24.54
C GLY A 105 11.90 -14.56 -25.10
N GLY A 106 12.25 -14.64 -26.39
CA GLY A 106 12.76 -15.87 -27.01
C GLY A 106 11.72 -16.98 -27.18
N VAL A 107 10.43 -16.64 -27.17
CA VAL A 107 9.34 -17.61 -27.37
C VAL A 107 9.19 -17.93 -28.86
N THR A 108 9.24 -19.21 -29.21
CA THR A 108 8.98 -19.65 -30.59
C THR A 108 7.48 -19.61 -30.88
N SER A 109 7.06 -18.86 -31.90
CA SER A 109 5.65 -18.73 -32.27
C SER A 109 5.32 -19.58 -33.50
N TYR A 110 4.33 -20.46 -33.40
CA TYR A 110 3.77 -21.21 -34.51
C TYR A 110 2.40 -20.65 -34.88
N ARG A 111 2.17 -20.49 -36.19
CA ARG A 111 0.87 -20.06 -36.71
C ARG A 111 0.12 -21.26 -37.27
N GLY A 112 -0.98 -21.63 -36.62
CA GLY A 112 -1.80 -22.77 -37.06
C GLY A 112 -2.76 -23.26 -36.00
N ALA A 113 -3.69 -24.13 -36.39
CA ALA A 113 -4.54 -24.84 -35.45
C ALA A 113 -3.72 -25.96 -34.78
N ALA A 114 -3.78 -26.02 -33.45
CA ALA A 114 -3.11 -27.04 -32.67
C ALA A 114 -4.10 -28.13 -32.22
N ARG A 115 -3.64 -29.38 -32.20
CA ARG A 115 -4.33 -30.50 -31.56
C ARG A 115 -3.35 -31.34 -30.74
N LEU A 116 -3.85 -31.98 -29.69
CA LEU A 116 -3.07 -32.89 -28.87
C LEU A 116 -2.92 -34.23 -29.61
N ALA A 117 -1.69 -34.62 -29.93
CA ALA A 117 -1.38 -35.76 -30.80
C ALA A 117 -0.71 -36.94 -30.05
N GLY A 118 -0.92 -37.02 -28.74
CA GLY A 118 -0.31 -38.03 -27.86
C GLY A 118 0.47 -37.39 -26.72
N LYS A 119 1.09 -38.22 -25.86
CA LYS A 119 1.80 -37.77 -24.65
C LYS A 119 2.93 -36.79 -25.00
N GLY A 120 2.78 -35.54 -24.59
CA GLY A 120 3.76 -34.47 -24.82
C GLY A 120 3.90 -34.04 -26.28
N VAL A 121 2.95 -34.35 -27.17
CA VAL A 121 3.04 -33.99 -28.60
C VAL A 121 1.88 -33.06 -29.01
N VAL A 122 2.23 -31.93 -29.61
CA VAL A 122 1.29 -30.98 -30.23
C VAL A 122 1.48 -31.02 -31.74
N ASP A 123 0.40 -31.30 -32.49
CA ASP A 123 0.36 -31.21 -33.95
C ASP A 123 -0.14 -29.83 -34.35
N VAL A 124 0.65 -29.11 -35.15
CA VAL A 124 0.34 -27.78 -35.68
C VAL A 124 0.22 -27.87 -37.19
N GLY A 125 -0.98 -28.14 -37.68
CA GLY A 125 -1.23 -28.24 -39.13
C GLY A 125 -0.42 -29.34 -39.84
N GLY A 126 -0.07 -30.42 -39.13
CA GLY A 126 0.74 -31.54 -39.65
C GLY A 126 2.20 -31.55 -39.17
N ASP A 127 2.72 -30.44 -38.64
CA ASP A 127 4.05 -30.41 -38.00
C ASP A 127 3.93 -30.85 -36.54
N GLN A 128 4.82 -31.76 -36.10
CA GLN A 128 4.82 -32.25 -34.72
C GLN A 128 5.85 -31.53 -33.86
N VAL A 129 5.39 -30.99 -32.74
CA VAL A 129 6.19 -30.30 -31.71
C VAL A 129 6.17 -31.13 -30.43
N GLN A 130 7.34 -31.44 -29.89
CA GLN A 130 7.47 -32.17 -28.62
C GLN A 130 7.55 -31.17 -27.45
N ALA A 131 6.85 -31.48 -26.36
CA ALA A 131 6.81 -30.70 -25.13
C ALA A 131 6.95 -31.62 -23.91
N LYS A 132 7.50 -31.10 -22.81
CA LYS A 132 7.36 -31.73 -21.49
C LYS A 132 6.00 -31.40 -20.89
N ASP A 133 5.66 -30.10 -20.89
CA ASP A 133 4.41 -29.57 -20.39
C ASP A 133 3.64 -28.82 -21.49
N ILE A 134 2.32 -28.98 -21.50
CA ILE A 134 1.40 -28.32 -22.42
C ILE A 134 0.39 -27.50 -21.63
N VAL A 135 0.24 -26.22 -21.95
CA VAL A 135 -0.78 -25.32 -21.36
C VAL A 135 -1.85 -25.02 -22.39
N ILE A 136 -3.08 -25.48 -22.13
CA ILE A 136 -4.26 -25.22 -22.96
C ILE A 136 -4.84 -23.86 -22.56
N ALA A 137 -4.78 -22.89 -23.47
CA ALA A 137 -5.29 -21.53 -23.30
C ALA A 137 -6.18 -21.11 -24.51
N THR A 138 -6.98 -22.05 -25.03
CA THR A 138 -7.80 -21.88 -26.24
C THR A 138 -9.01 -20.98 -26.06
N GLY A 139 -9.29 -20.54 -24.84
CA GLY A 139 -10.34 -19.59 -24.51
C GLY A 139 -11.75 -20.13 -24.78
N SER A 140 -12.61 -19.27 -25.30
CA SER A 140 -14.04 -19.53 -25.50
C SER A 140 -14.52 -19.06 -26.88
N ALA A 141 -15.70 -19.50 -27.26
CA ALA A 141 -16.43 -19.06 -28.46
C ALA A 141 -17.78 -18.43 -28.08
N ILE A 142 -18.37 -17.66 -29.00
CA ILE A 142 -19.69 -17.03 -28.81
C ILE A 142 -20.76 -18.13 -28.69
N ALA A 143 -21.59 -18.06 -27.65
CA ALA A 143 -22.72 -18.96 -27.51
C ALA A 143 -23.79 -18.65 -28.56
N ARG A 144 -24.34 -19.70 -29.18
CA ARG A 144 -25.44 -19.60 -30.13
C ARG A 144 -26.69 -20.21 -29.51
N ILE A 145 -27.83 -19.55 -29.66
CA ILE A 145 -29.15 -20.15 -29.37
C ILE A 145 -29.76 -20.59 -30.70
N PRO A 146 -30.14 -21.88 -30.83
CA PRO A 146 -30.83 -22.36 -32.02
C PRO A 146 -32.26 -21.82 -32.01
N MET A 147 -32.49 -20.69 -32.67
CA MET A 147 -33.81 -20.11 -32.89
C MET A 147 -34.01 -19.75 -34.36
N PRO A 148 -35.24 -19.80 -34.90
CA PRO A 148 -35.51 -19.33 -36.25
C PRO A 148 -35.06 -17.87 -36.44
N GLY A 149 -34.28 -17.61 -37.50
CA GLY A 149 -33.73 -16.29 -37.78
C GLY A 149 -32.46 -15.92 -37.00
N ALA A 150 -31.84 -16.86 -36.28
CA ALA A 150 -30.56 -16.61 -35.62
C ALA A 150 -29.47 -16.13 -36.60
N GLU A 151 -29.51 -16.59 -37.85
CA GLU A 151 -28.64 -16.16 -38.95
C GLU A 151 -28.83 -14.70 -39.39
N LEU A 152 -29.94 -14.07 -38.98
CA LEU A 152 -30.21 -12.65 -39.21
C LEU A 152 -29.61 -11.74 -38.13
N THR A 153 -29.05 -12.32 -37.06
CA THR A 153 -28.42 -11.59 -35.96
C THR A 153 -26.93 -11.41 -36.22
N ILE A 154 -26.37 -10.35 -35.63
CA ILE A 154 -24.93 -10.15 -35.50
C ILE A 154 -24.45 -10.56 -34.12
N ASP A 155 -23.18 -10.91 -34.00
CA ASP A 155 -22.53 -11.20 -32.73
C ASP A 155 -21.57 -10.09 -32.27
N SER A 156 -20.88 -10.32 -31.14
CA SER A 156 -19.93 -9.38 -30.55
C SER A 156 -18.74 -9.04 -31.44
N ASP A 157 -18.37 -9.91 -32.37
CA ASP A 157 -17.26 -9.66 -33.28
C ASP A 157 -17.75 -8.79 -34.44
N GLN A 158 -18.92 -9.12 -34.99
CA GLN A 158 -19.52 -8.41 -36.12
C GLN A 158 -19.98 -7.00 -35.77
N ILE A 159 -20.50 -6.77 -34.56
CA ILE A 159 -20.95 -5.44 -34.12
C ILE A 159 -19.80 -4.42 -34.04
N LEU A 160 -18.57 -4.90 -33.76
CA LEU A 160 -17.37 -4.07 -33.78
C LEU A 160 -16.96 -3.62 -35.18
N GLU A 161 -17.52 -4.23 -36.23
CA GLU A 161 -17.19 -3.96 -37.64
C GLU A 161 -18.34 -3.26 -38.41
N LEU A 162 -19.36 -2.76 -37.69
CA LEU A 162 -20.43 -1.99 -38.32
C LEU A 162 -19.87 -0.79 -39.07
N ARG A 163 -20.45 -0.50 -40.24
CA ARG A 163 -20.03 0.64 -41.10
C ARG A 163 -20.68 1.96 -40.69
N GLU A 164 -21.79 1.88 -39.97
CA GLU A 164 -22.57 3.01 -39.50
C GLU A 164 -23.26 2.66 -38.17
N VAL A 165 -23.62 3.68 -37.41
CA VAL A 165 -24.42 3.55 -36.18
C VAL A 165 -25.87 3.22 -36.58
N PRO A 166 -26.43 2.08 -36.16
CA PRO A 166 -27.81 1.72 -36.50
C PRO A 166 -28.79 2.68 -35.82
N LYS A 167 -29.91 3.03 -36.46
CA LYS A 167 -30.91 3.89 -35.81
C LYS A 167 -31.67 3.13 -34.73
N ARG A 168 -31.87 1.82 -34.92
CA ARG A 168 -32.54 0.92 -33.98
C ARG A 168 -31.69 -0.34 -33.76
N LEU A 169 -31.39 -0.65 -32.51
CA LEU A 169 -30.62 -1.84 -32.12
C LEU A 169 -31.43 -2.66 -31.11
N ALA A 170 -31.71 -3.92 -31.43
CA ALA A 170 -32.19 -4.88 -30.44
C ALA A 170 -31.02 -5.71 -29.91
N VAL A 171 -30.93 -5.88 -28.60
CA VAL A 171 -29.92 -6.70 -27.93
C VAL A 171 -30.61 -7.88 -27.25
N ILE A 172 -30.20 -9.09 -27.60
CA ILE A 172 -30.68 -10.33 -26.99
C ILE A 172 -29.61 -10.81 -26.02
N GLY A 173 -29.92 -10.76 -24.72
CA GLY A 173 -28.99 -11.03 -23.63
C GLY A 173 -28.48 -9.75 -22.95
N GLY A 174 -28.84 -9.58 -21.68
CA GLY A 174 -28.48 -8.48 -20.80
C GLY A 174 -27.25 -8.76 -19.95
N GLY A 175 -26.31 -9.57 -20.43
CA GLY A 175 -24.99 -9.74 -19.80
C GLY A 175 -24.08 -8.54 -20.07
N VAL A 176 -22.86 -8.58 -19.52
CA VAL A 176 -21.86 -7.49 -19.63
C VAL A 176 -21.67 -7.00 -21.07
N VAL A 177 -21.44 -7.92 -22.02
CA VAL A 177 -21.24 -7.59 -23.44
C VAL A 177 -22.45 -6.86 -24.03
N GLY A 178 -23.65 -7.39 -23.80
CA GLY A 178 -24.89 -6.80 -24.32
C GLY A 178 -25.12 -5.39 -23.77
N MET A 179 -24.90 -5.20 -22.46
CA MET A 179 -25.12 -3.91 -21.81
C MET A 179 -24.07 -2.86 -22.20
N GLU A 180 -22.80 -3.23 -22.38
CA GLU A 180 -21.77 -2.29 -22.88
C GLU A 180 -22.14 -1.76 -24.28
N PHE A 181 -22.54 -2.64 -25.21
CA PHE A 181 -23.00 -2.20 -26.52
C PHE A 181 -24.31 -1.40 -26.44
N ALA A 182 -25.25 -1.79 -25.57
CA ALA A 182 -26.49 -1.06 -25.37
C ALA A 182 -26.21 0.39 -24.92
N ALA A 183 -25.34 0.59 -23.93
CA ALA A 183 -24.95 1.92 -23.47
C ALA A 183 -24.26 2.72 -24.57
N MET A 184 -23.29 2.13 -25.27
CA MET A 184 -22.54 2.80 -26.33
C MET A 184 -23.47 3.29 -27.46
N PHE A 185 -24.34 2.41 -27.98
CA PHE A 185 -25.21 2.79 -29.09
C PHE A 185 -26.31 3.76 -28.66
N ALA A 186 -26.86 3.63 -27.44
CA ALA A 186 -27.81 4.61 -26.90
C ALA A 186 -27.17 6.00 -26.78
N ALA A 187 -25.94 6.11 -26.26
CA ALA A 187 -25.20 7.36 -26.16
C ALA A 187 -24.91 7.99 -27.53
N LEU A 188 -24.70 7.17 -28.57
CA LEU A 188 -24.56 7.62 -29.96
C LEU A 188 -25.91 7.96 -30.64
N GLY A 189 -27.04 7.75 -29.96
CA GLY A 189 -28.38 8.13 -30.42
C GLY A 189 -29.22 7.02 -31.05
N SER A 190 -28.78 5.77 -31.00
CA SER A 190 -29.61 4.62 -31.40
C SER A 190 -30.77 4.43 -30.42
N LYS A 191 -31.97 4.10 -30.93
CA LYS A 191 -33.02 3.51 -30.09
C LYS A 191 -32.63 2.07 -29.76
N VAL A 192 -32.29 1.79 -28.50
CA VAL A 192 -31.83 0.47 -28.05
C VAL A 192 -32.91 -0.24 -27.27
N THR A 193 -33.17 -1.51 -27.56
CA THR A 193 -34.06 -2.36 -26.76
C THR A 193 -33.33 -3.64 -26.36
N VAL A 194 -33.20 -3.87 -25.05
CA VAL A 194 -32.56 -5.08 -24.48
C VAL A 194 -33.63 -6.07 -24.05
N LEU A 195 -33.49 -7.32 -24.47
CA LEU A 195 -34.36 -8.43 -24.13
C LEU A 195 -33.55 -9.44 -23.31
N GLU A 196 -33.90 -9.60 -22.04
CA GLU A 196 -33.25 -10.50 -21.09
C GLU A 196 -34.27 -11.52 -20.56
N MET A 197 -33.87 -12.79 -20.54
CA MET A 197 -34.71 -13.89 -20.09
C MET A 197 -34.83 -13.95 -18.57
N LEU A 198 -33.77 -13.56 -17.87
CA LEU A 198 -33.72 -13.50 -16.41
C LEU A 198 -34.51 -12.29 -15.86
N PRO A 199 -34.85 -12.30 -14.57
CA PRO A 199 -35.55 -11.18 -13.93
C PRO A 199 -34.73 -9.87 -13.85
N GLN A 200 -33.44 -9.92 -14.18
CA GLN A 200 -32.54 -8.77 -14.12
C GLN A 200 -31.44 -8.89 -15.18
N VAL A 201 -31.09 -7.76 -15.80
CA VAL A 201 -29.83 -7.63 -16.54
C VAL A 201 -28.63 -7.62 -15.58
N LEU A 202 -27.43 -7.92 -16.07
CA LEU A 202 -26.21 -8.02 -15.26
C LEU A 202 -26.46 -8.85 -14.00
N ALA A 203 -26.93 -10.10 -14.17
CA ALA A 203 -27.43 -10.94 -13.08
C ALA A 203 -26.42 -11.21 -11.94
N MET A 204 -25.13 -10.96 -12.17
CA MET A 204 -24.04 -11.04 -11.19
C MET A 204 -23.85 -9.77 -10.34
N VAL A 205 -24.49 -8.66 -10.73
CA VAL A 205 -24.39 -7.34 -10.07
C VAL A 205 -25.60 -7.16 -9.15
N ASP A 206 -25.36 -6.60 -7.96
CA ASP A 206 -26.44 -6.28 -7.01
C ASP A 206 -27.48 -5.32 -7.63
N ALA A 207 -28.75 -5.54 -7.27
CA ALA A 207 -29.89 -4.88 -7.90
C ALA A 207 -29.89 -3.36 -7.76
N ASP A 208 -29.34 -2.82 -6.68
CA ASP A 208 -29.26 -1.39 -6.45
C ASP A 208 -28.30 -0.67 -7.42
N LEU A 209 -27.24 -1.34 -7.89
CA LEU A 209 -26.39 -0.83 -8.96
C LEU A 209 -27.10 -0.95 -10.33
N VAL A 210 -27.74 -2.09 -10.62
CA VAL A 210 -28.47 -2.29 -11.88
C VAL A 210 -29.60 -1.28 -12.06
N ASN A 211 -30.29 -0.92 -10.97
CA ASN A 211 -31.36 0.08 -11.01
C ASN A 211 -30.86 1.48 -11.38
N VAL A 212 -29.66 1.87 -10.93
CA VAL A 212 -29.05 3.14 -11.35
C VAL A 212 -28.72 3.09 -12.83
N TYR A 213 -28.06 2.02 -13.29
CA TYR A 213 -27.66 1.89 -14.69
C TYR A 213 -28.85 1.81 -15.67
N THR A 214 -29.88 1.01 -15.37
CA THR A 214 -31.06 0.89 -16.23
C THR A 214 -31.84 2.20 -16.32
N LYS A 215 -31.90 2.98 -15.23
CA LYS A 215 -32.47 4.33 -15.24
C LYS A 215 -31.64 5.30 -16.09
N HIS A 216 -30.31 5.23 -16.01
CA HIS A 216 -29.42 6.01 -16.86
C HIS A 216 -29.64 5.67 -18.34
N LEU A 217 -29.64 4.39 -18.69
CA LEU A 217 -29.88 3.90 -20.05
C LEU A 217 -31.26 4.35 -20.59
N ALA A 218 -32.30 4.33 -19.76
CA ALA A 218 -33.61 4.84 -20.11
C ALA A 218 -33.60 6.36 -20.40
N GLY A 219 -32.79 7.13 -19.68
CA GLY A 219 -32.55 8.55 -19.95
C GLY A 219 -31.92 8.82 -21.33
N LEU A 220 -31.16 7.86 -21.86
CA LEU A 220 -30.60 7.89 -23.21
C LEU A 220 -31.57 7.35 -24.28
N GLY A 221 -32.80 6.95 -23.90
CA GLY A 221 -33.80 6.39 -24.81
C GLY A 221 -33.70 4.87 -25.02
N GLY A 222 -32.95 4.17 -24.15
CA GLY A 222 -32.91 2.71 -24.13
C GLY A 222 -34.09 2.09 -23.37
N GLU A 223 -34.49 0.89 -23.77
CA GLU A 223 -35.56 0.10 -23.16
C GLU A 223 -35.00 -1.26 -22.71
N VAL A 224 -35.38 -1.73 -21.52
CA VAL A 224 -34.94 -3.03 -20.99
C VAL A 224 -36.17 -3.86 -20.61
N HIS A 225 -36.30 -5.04 -21.20
CA HIS A 225 -37.34 -6.02 -20.90
C HIS A 225 -36.69 -7.27 -20.29
N THR A 226 -36.91 -7.47 -19.00
CA THR A 226 -36.54 -8.70 -18.27
C THR A 226 -37.66 -9.73 -18.37
N ASP A 227 -37.43 -10.95 -17.86
CA ASP A 227 -38.40 -12.05 -17.91
C ASP A 227 -38.95 -12.29 -19.33
N THR A 228 -38.11 -12.05 -20.34
CA THR A 228 -38.49 -11.96 -21.74
C THR A 228 -37.75 -13.00 -22.55
N LYS A 229 -38.50 -13.97 -23.08
CA LYS A 229 -37.96 -15.05 -23.90
C LYS A 229 -38.12 -14.72 -25.39
N VAL A 230 -37.01 -14.59 -26.10
CA VAL A 230 -37.03 -14.44 -27.56
C VAL A 230 -37.38 -15.78 -28.22
N GLY A 231 -38.35 -15.76 -29.13
CA GLY A 231 -38.80 -16.93 -29.89
C GLY A 231 -38.17 -17.03 -31.27
N LYS A 232 -38.12 -15.92 -32.02
CA LYS A 232 -37.54 -15.85 -33.38
C LYS A 232 -37.19 -14.43 -33.80
N VAL A 233 -36.36 -14.32 -34.82
CA VAL A 233 -36.07 -13.07 -35.54
C VAL A 233 -36.57 -13.23 -36.98
N VAL A 234 -37.24 -12.22 -37.52
CA VAL A 234 -37.76 -12.23 -38.89
C VAL A 234 -37.42 -10.93 -39.61
N LYS A 235 -37.49 -10.93 -40.94
CA LYS A 235 -37.44 -9.68 -41.72
C LYS A 235 -38.77 -8.95 -41.60
N GLY A 236 -38.73 -7.68 -41.23
CA GLY A 236 -39.88 -6.78 -41.11
C GLY A 236 -39.94 -5.76 -42.25
N ASN A 237 -40.80 -4.74 -42.12
CA ASN A 237 -40.91 -3.65 -43.09
C ASN A 237 -39.70 -2.71 -42.98
N GLY A 238 -38.68 -2.93 -43.82
CA GLY A 238 -37.49 -2.09 -43.89
C GLY A 238 -36.44 -2.35 -42.79
N GLY A 239 -36.47 -3.53 -42.15
CA GLY A 239 -35.52 -3.93 -41.11
C GLY A 239 -35.74 -5.36 -40.61
N LEU A 240 -35.39 -5.61 -39.36
CA LEU A 240 -35.56 -6.86 -38.63
C LEU A 240 -36.63 -6.68 -37.54
N GLN A 241 -37.33 -7.76 -37.19
CA GLN A 241 -38.26 -7.80 -36.09
C GLN A 241 -37.91 -8.97 -35.16
N VAL A 242 -37.71 -8.67 -33.88
CA VAL A 242 -37.48 -9.67 -32.82
C VAL A 242 -38.80 -9.97 -32.13
N GLN A 243 -39.25 -11.22 -32.21
CA GLN A 243 -40.48 -11.67 -31.56
C GLN A 243 -40.16 -12.39 -30.25
N PHE A 244 -40.84 -11.99 -29.18
CA PHE A 244 -40.60 -12.50 -27.85
C PHE A 244 -41.91 -12.74 -27.09
N SER A 245 -41.81 -13.40 -25.94
CA SER A 245 -42.89 -13.56 -24.97
C SER A 245 -42.42 -13.10 -23.60
N SER A 246 -43.25 -12.33 -22.89
CA SER A 246 -43.03 -11.92 -21.50
C SER A 246 -44.28 -12.25 -20.69
N GLY A 247 -44.13 -12.97 -19.57
CA GLY A 247 -45.28 -13.39 -18.75
C GLY A 247 -46.33 -14.26 -19.47
N GLY A 248 -46.01 -14.84 -20.63
CA GLY A 248 -46.93 -15.60 -21.48
C GLY A 248 -47.65 -14.77 -22.57
N GLU A 249 -47.51 -13.44 -22.57
CA GLU A 249 -48.01 -12.56 -23.62
C GLU A 249 -46.95 -12.33 -24.71
N GLY A 250 -47.38 -12.31 -25.98
CA GLY A 250 -46.49 -12.12 -27.13
C GLY A 250 -46.20 -10.64 -27.42
N GLY A 251 -44.96 -10.32 -27.80
CA GLY A 251 -44.50 -9.00 -28.18
C GLY A 251 -43.52 -9.01 -29.35
N ALA A 252 -43.27 -7.84 -29.93
CA ALA A 252 -42.33 -7.67 -31.04
C ALA A 252 -41.61 -6.31 -30.96
N VAL A 253 -40.33 -6.29 -31.31
CA VAL A 253 -39.50 -5.09 -31.40
C VAL A 253 -38.88 -5.01 -32.79
N GLU A 254 -39.01 -3.84 -33.43
CA GLU A 254 -38.38 -3.55 -34.72
C GLU A 254 -36.96 -3.00 -34.52
N ALA A 255 -36.01 -3.48 -35.33
CA ALA A 255 -34.62 -3.08 -35.27
C ALA A 255 -33.96 -3.02 -36.66
N ASP A 256 -32.90 -2.24 -36.82
CA ASP A 256 -32.07 -2.27 -38.03
C ASP A 256 -30.96 -3.31 -37.90
N GLN A 257 -30.50 -3.56 -36.67
CA GLN A 257 -29.53 -4.59 -36.31
C GLN A 257 -29.99 -5.32 -35.03
N VAL A 258 -29.68 -6.61 -34.94
CA VAL A 258 -29.99 -7.44 -33.77
C VAL A 258 -28.70 -8.08 -33.27
N LEU A 259 -28.26 -7.70 -32.07
CA LEU A 259 -27.09 -8.29 -31.41
C LEU A 259 -27.52 -9.51 -30.58
N LEU A 260 -26.93 -10.67 -30.84
CA LEU A 260 -27.08 -11.87 -30.02
C LEU A 260 -25.88 -11.99 -29.06
N ALA A 261 -26.08 -11.60 -27.79
CA ALA A 261 -25.04 -11.53 -26.75
C ALA A 261 -25.39 -12.40 -25.52
N VAL A 262 -25.67 -13.68 -25.77
CA VAL A 262 -26.22 -14.62 -24.77
C VAL A 262 -25.17 -15.44 -24.00
N GLY A 263 -23.90 -15.05 -24.12
CA GLY A 263 -22.79 -15.67 -23.39
C GLY A 263 -21.75 -16.31 -24.29
N ARG A 264 -20.87 -17.10 -23.67
CA ARG A 264 -19.73 -17.75 -24.31
C ARG A 264 -19.60 -19.19 -23.82
N VAL A 265 -18.99 -20.04 -24.62
CA VAL A 265 -18.77 -21.47 -24.32
C VAL A 265 -17.28 -21.81 -24.44
N PRO A 266 -16.71 -22.63 -23.55
CA PRO A 266 -15.32 -23.09 -23.66
C PRO A 266 -15.00 -23.67 -25.04
N TYR A 267 -13.82 -23.32 -25.58
CA TYR A 267 -13.43 -23.71 -26.94
C TYR A 267 -12.45 -24.87 -26.93
N THR A 268 -12.97 -26.08 -27.10
CA THR A 268 -12.20 -27.35 -27.17
C THR A 268 -12.33 -28.06 -28.52
N ASP A 269 -13.06 -27.47 -29.47
CA ASP A 269 -13.29 -28.03 -30.80
C ASP A 269 -11.98 -28.21 -31.57
N GLY A 270 -11.73 -29.42 -32.07
CA GLY A 270 -10.54 -29.77 -32.84
C GLY A 270 -9.26 -29.94 -32.02
N LEU A 271 -9.30 -29.75 -30.70
CA LEU A 271 -8.12 -29.92 -29.82
C LEU A 271 -7.75 -31.40 -29.60
N ASP A 272 -8.67 -32.33 -29.88
CA ASP A 272 -8.53 -33.76 -29.58
C ASP A 272 -8.27 -34.04 -28.07
N ALA A 273 -8.78 -33.17 -27.18
CA ALA A 273 -8.54 -33.20 -25.74
C ALA A 273 -8.80 -34.56 -25.07
N GLU A 274 -9.97 -35.16 -25.30
CA GLU A 274 -10.34 -36.45 -24.70
C GLU A 274 -9.42 -37.60 -25.16
N LYS A 275 -8.96 -37.57 -26.43
CA LYS A 275 -8.01 -38.57 -26.95
C LYS A 275 -6.65 -38.48 -26.27
N ALA A 276 -6.28 -37.30 -25.77
CA ALA A 276 -5.06 -37.06 -25.00
C ALA A 276 -5.23 -37.32 -23.49
N GLY A 277 -6.38 -37.83 -23.05
CA GLY A 277 -6.66 -38.11 -21.64
C GLY A 277 -7.15 -36.91 -20.84
N VAL A 278 -7.42 -35.77 -21.49
CA VAL A 278 -7.96 -34.58 -20.81
C VAL A 278 -9.46 -34.73 -20.65
N LYS A 279 -9.94 -34.67 -19.41
CA LYS A 279 -11.36 -34.76 -19.09
C LYS A 279 -12.10 -33.47 -19.42
N LEU A 280 -13.25 -33.60 -20.07
CA LEU A 280 -14.15 -32.48 -20.37
C LEU A 280 -15.46 -32.60 -19.58
N ASP A 281 -16.04 -31.46 -19.19
CA ASP A 281 -17.40 -31.37 -18.64
C ASP A 281 -18.16 -30.24 -19.36
N ARG A 282 -19.19 -30.59 -20.14
CA ARG A 282 -19.93 -29.63 -20.97
C ARG A 282 -19.00 -28.72 -21.79
N ARG A 283 -17.97 -29.32 -22.40
CA ARG A 283 -16.87 -28.69 -23.19
C ARG A 283 -15.77 -28.00 -22.39
N ARG A 284 -15.94 -27.74 -21.09
CA ARG A 284 -14.89 -27.15 -20.25
C ARG A 284 -13.81 -28.18 -19.96
N VAL A 285 -12.55 -27.77 -19.97
CA VAL A 285 -11.45 -28.61 -19.49
C VAL A 285 -11.51 -28.66 -17.97
N VAL A 286 -11.56 -29.88 -17.41
CA VAL A 286 -11.54 -30.07 -15.97
C VAL A 286 -10.12 -29.95 -15.46
N VAL A 287 -9.92 -29.10 -14.45
CA VAL A 287 -8.65 -28.89 -13.77
C VAL A 287 -8.81 -28.97 -12.26
N ASP A 288 -7.72 -29.24 -11.55
CA ASP A 288 -7.63 -29.07 -10.11
C ASP A 288 -7.40 -27.61 -9.70
N GLN A 289 -7.23 -27.35 -8.40
CA GLN A 289 -6.98 -26.00 -7.86
C GLN A 289 -5.63 -25.38 -8.31
N HIS A 290 -4.70 -26.21 -8.81
CA HIS A 290 -3.39 -25.79 -9.30
C HIS A 290 -3.36 -25.65 -10.83
N LEU A 291 -4.51 -25.83 -11.49
CA LEU A 291 -4.72 -25.71 -12.94
C LEU A 291 -4.19 -26.91 -13.76
N HIS A 292 -3.91 -28.03 -13.08
CA HIS A 292 -3.47 -29.29 -13.70
C HIS A 292 -4.69 -30.11 -14.16
N THR A 293 -4.59 -30.79 -15.31
CA THR A 293 -5.64 -31.70 -15.81
C THR A 293 -5.43 -33.13 -15.34
N ASP A 294 -6.32 -34.08 -15.69
CA ASP A 294 -6.08 -35.50 -15.41
C ASP A 294 -4.95 -36.12 -16.28
N ALA A 295 -4.54 -35.43 -17.36
CA ALA A 295 -3.48 -35.89 -18.25
C ALA A 295 -2.10 -35.41 -17.78
N ASP A 296 -1.15 -36.35 -17.73
CA ASP A 296 0.24 -36.10 -17.31
C ASP A 296 0.92 -35.04 -18.19
N GLY A 297 1.43 -33.98 -17.56
CA GLY A 297 2.09 -32.85 -18.23
C GLY A 297 1.13 -31.92 -18.99
N VAL A 298 -0.19 -31.95 -18.71
CA VAL A 298 -1.18 -31.10 -19.37
C VAL A 298 -1.94 -30.24 -18.38
N TRP A 299 -1.96 -28.94 -18.66
CA TRP A 299 -2.53 -27.87 -17.84
C TRP A 299 -3.56 -27.09 -18.65
N ALA A 300 -4.49 -26.38 -17.99
CA ALA A 300 -5.44 -25.52 -18.70
C ALA A 300 -5.79 -24.26 -17.91
N ILE A 301 -5.96 -23.14 -18.63
CA ILE A 301 -6.16 -21.80 -18.06
C ILE A 301 -7.15 -20.96 -18.88
N GLY A 302 -7.73 -19.94 -18.25
CA GLY A 302 -8.66 -19.00 -18.86
C GLY A 302 -9.99 -19.64 -19.23
N ASP A 303 -10.74 -18.99 -20.12
CA ASP A 303 -12.14 -19.36 -20.38
C ASP A 303 -12.40 -20.84 -20.75
N VAL A 304 -11.38 -21.57 -21.20
CA VAL A 304 -11.50 -23.00 -21.53
C VAL A 304 -11.83 -23.86 -20.31
N ILE A 305 -11.49 -23.43 -19.09
CA ILE A 305 -11.81 -24.14 -17.84
C ILE A 305 -13.19 -23.76 -17.27
N GLY A 306 -13.83 -22.71 -17.81
CA GLY A 306 -15.08 -22.16 -17.30
C GLY A 306 -14.87 -21.22 -16.10
N GLY A 307 -15.89 -21.08 -15.25
CA GLY A 307 -15.81 -20.17 -14.09
C GLY A 307 -15.81 -18.69 -14.48
N ILE A 308 -14.83 -17.93 -14.00
CA ILE A 308 -14.70 -16.49 -14.25
C ILE A 308 -13.97 -16.25 -15.57
N MET A 309 -14.73 -16.03 -16.65
CA MET A 309 -14.20 -15.79 -17.99
C MET A 309 -13.75 -14.33 -18.19
N LEU A 310 -12.72 -13.90 -17.46
CA LEU A 310 -12.15 -12.55 -17.51
C LEU A 310 -10.67 -12.57 -17.86
N ALA A 311 -10.22 -11.59 -18.64
CA ALA A 311 -8.86 -11.56 -19.17
C ALA A 311 -7.78 -11.48 -18.08
N HIS A 312 -8.00 -10.70 -17.01
CA HIS A 312 -7.09 -10.61 -15.87
C HIS A 312 -7.02 -11.90 -15.05
N VAL A 313 -8.15 -12.62 -14.94
CA VAL A 313 -8.18 -13.96 -14.32
C VAL A 313 -7.38 -14.94 -15.16
N ALA A 314 -7.65 -15.02 -16.47
CA ALA A 314 -6.90 -15.90 -17.37
C ALA A 314 -5.38 -15.62 -17.36
N SER A 315 -4.99 -14.34 -17.31
CA SER A 315 -3.59 -13.93 -17.22
C SER A 315 -2.94 -14.41 -15.92
N TYR A 316 -3.64 -14.25 -14.79
CA TYR A 316 -3.15 -14.69 -13.48
C TYR A 316 -3.09 -16.21 -13.35
N GLU A 317 -4.07 -16.93 -13.89
CA GLU A 317 -4.05 -18.39 -14.01
C GLU A 317 -2.83 -18.85 -14.84
N GLY A 318 -2.51 -18.16 -15.93
CA GLY A 318 -1.32 -18.44 -16.73
C GLY A 318 -0.01 -18.30 -15.95
N VAL A 319 0.10 -17.28 -15.09
CA VAL A 319 1.25 -17.14 -14.18
C VAL A 319 1.29 -18.29 -13.16
N CYS A 320 0.16 -18.63 -12.55
CA CYS A 320 0.09 -19.68 -11.54
C CYS A 320 0.46 -21.06 -12.13
N ALA A 321 -0.13 -21.44 -13.26
CA ALA A 321 0.13 -22.71 -13.92
C ALA A 321 1.62 -22.87 -14.26
N VAL A 322 2.26 -21.82 -14.79
CA VAL A 322 3.68 -21.85 -15.16
C VAL A 322 4.61 -21.88 -13.96
N GLU A 323 4.28 -21.17 -12.87
CA GLU A 323 5.06 -21.25 -11.64
C GLU A 323 4.97 -22.63 -10.97
N ASN A 324 3.83 -23.29 -11.10
CA ASN A 324 3.63 -24.68 -10.68
C ASN A 324 4.46 -25.65 -11.56
N ILE A 325 4.43 -25.48 -12.89
CA ILE A 325 5.26 -26.26 -13.84
C ILE A 325 6.76 -26.15 -13.51
N ALA A 326 7.24 -24.95 -13.20
CA ALA A 326 8.65 -24.72 -12.88
C ALA A 326 9.08 -25.31 -11.52
N GLY A 327 8.16 -25.84 -10.71
CA GLY A 327 8.44 -26.35 -9.36
C GLY A 327 8.84 -25.26 -8.36
N HIS A 328 8.57 -23.99 -8.68
CA HIS A 328 8.90 -22.85 -7.83
C HIS A 328 7.83 -22.60 -6.76
N SER A 329 6.60 -23.12 -6.93
CA SER A 329 5.50 -22.93 -5.97
C SER A 329 4.43 -24.04 -6.04
N GLN A 330 3.40 -23.89 -5.20
CA GLN A 330 2.11 -24.62 -5.24
C GLN A 330 0.97 -23.59 -5.26
N ARG A 331 1.04 -22.65 -6.20
CA ARG A 331 0.17 -21.48 -6.24
C ARG A 331 -1.26 -21.90 -6.64
N VAL A 332 -2.24 -21.30 -5.97
CA VAL A 332 -3.67 -21.43 -6.25
C VAL A 332 -4.23 -20.04 -6.56
N PRO A 333 -4.98 -19.86 -7.66
CA PRO A 333 -5.63 -18.59 -7.94
C PRO A 333 -6.67 -18.21 -6.88
N ASP A 334 -6.60 -16.98 -6.35
CA ASP A 334 -7.61 -16.46 -5.42
C ASP A 334 -8.78 -15.82 -6.18
N TYR A 335 -9.81 -16.62 -6.44
CA TYR A 335 -11.01 -16.18 -7.14
C TYR A 335 -11.94 -15.30 -6.30
N HIS A 336 -11.82 -15.32 -4.96
CA HIS A 336 -12.67 -14.51 -4.08
C HIS A 336 -12.36 -13.01 -4.25
N ALA A 337 -11.11 -12.67 -4.56
CA ALA A 337 -10.67 -11.32 -4.86
C ALA A 337 -10.55 -11.04 -6.37
N ALA A 338 -11.31 -11.73 -7.23
CA ALA A 338 -11.34 -11.41 -8.66
C ALA A 338 -12.35 -10.28 -8.95
N PRO A 339 -11.90 -9.08 -9.37
CA PRO A 339 -12.82 -7.99 -9.67
C PRO A 339 -13.57 -8.23 -10.98
N ASN A 340 -14.83 -7.80 -11.01
CA ASN A 340 -15.68 -7.76 -12.19
C ASN A 340 -15.90 -6.30 -12.57
N CYS A 341 -15.67 -5.97 -13.85
CA CYS A 341 -15.77 -4.61 -14.38
C CYS A 341 -16.70 -4.58 -15.60
N VAL A 342 -17.66 -3.66 -15.60
CA VAL A 342 -18.58 -3.37 -16.70
C VAL A 342 -18.39 -1.91 -17.09
N TYR A 343 -17.93 -1.69 -18.32
CA TYR A 343 -17.46 -0.38 -18.77
C TYR A 343 -18.57 0.42 -19.45
N THR A 344 -19.76 0.39 -18.85
CA THR A 344 -20.89 1.23 -19.22
C THR A 344 -20.66 2.68 -18.79
N ASP A 345 -21.57 3.57 -19.15
CA ASP A 345 -21.69 4.90 -18.55
C ASP A 345 -23.00 4.95 -17.75
N PRO A 346 -22.98 5.19 -16.42
CA PRO A 346 -21.79 5.14 -15.56
C PRO A 346 -21.18 3.72 -15.49
N GLU A 347 -19.90 3.64 -15.14
CA GLU A 347 -19.19 2.37 -15.00
C GLU A 347 -19.70 1.59 -13.78
N ILE A 348 -19.60 0.26 -13.82
CA ILE A 348 -19.90 -0.63 -12.69
C ILE A 348 -18.67 -1.51 -12.41
N ALA A 349 -18.30 -1.64 -11.15
CA ALA A 349 -17.28 -2.59 -10.73
C ALA A 349 -17.61 -3.21 -9.37
N HIS A 350 -17.28 -4.48 -9.18
CA HIS A 350 -17.43 -5.14 -7.88
C HIS A 350 -16.39 -6.24 -7.65
N VAL A 351 -16.12 -6.52 -6.37
CA VAL A 351 -15.22 -7.59 -5.92
C VAL A 351 -15.73 -8.16 -4.59
N GLY A 352 -15.49 -9.44 -4.34
CA GLY A 352 -15.99 -10.14 -3.15
C GLY A 352 -17.51 -10.32 -3.16
N LEU A 353 -18.10 -10.48 -1.97
CA LEU A 353 -19.51 -10.78 -1.77
C LEU A 353 -20.43 -9.60 -2.13
N GLY A 354 -21.53 -9.90 -2.83
CA GLY A 354 -22.71 -9.01 -2.95
C GLY A 354 -23.75 -9.24 -1.86
N GLU A 355 -24.72 -8.33 -1.73
CA GLU A 355 -25.79 -8.44 -0.73
C GLU A 355 -26.68 -9.65 -0.99
N LYS A 356 -27.01 -9.89 -2.27
CA LYS A 356 -27.80 -11.06 -2.69
C LYS A 356 -27.08 -12.35 -2.32
N GLU A 357 -25.80 -12.44 -2.67
CA GLU A 357 -24.98 -13.62 -2.41
C GLU A 357 -24.77 -13.85 -0.91
N ALA A 358 -24.53 -12.79 -0.13
CA ALA A 358 -24.42 -12.89 1.33
C ALA A 358 -25.71 -13.43 1.95
N LYS A 359 -26.88 -12.96 1.48
CA LYS A 359 -28.18 -13.46 1.93
C LYS A 359 -28.41 -14.93 1.54
N GLU A 360 -28.08 -15.31 0.32
CA GLU A 360 -28.20 -16.70 -0.16
C GLU A 360 -27.28 -17.66 0.60
N LYS A 361 -26.10 -17.21 1.00
CA LYS A 361 -25.13 -17.97 1.81
C LYS A 361 -25.38 -17.91 3.32
N GLY A 362 -26.36 -17.12 3.79
CA GLY A 362 -26.62 -16.92 5.21
C GLY A 362 -25.52 -16.17 5.96
N VAL A 363 -24.72 -15.36 5.27
CA VAL A 363 -23.64 -14.56 5.85
C VAL A 363 -24.20 -13.22 6.33
N ALA A 364 -24.07 -12.94 7.62
CA ALA A 364 -24.43 -11.62 8.16
C ALA A 364 -23.44 -10.56 7.66
N VAL A 365 -23.96 -9.42 7.20
CA VAL A 365 -23.14 -8.33 6.66
C VAL A 365 -23.60 -6.98 7.20
N LYS A 366 -22.65 -6.08 7.39
CA LYS A 366 -22.88 -4.66 7.65
C LYS A 366 -22.55 -3.88 6.38
N VAL A 367 -23.51 -3.07 5.92
CA VAL A 367 -23.43 -2.35 4.64
C VAL A 367 -23.19 -0.86 4.88
N GLY A 368 -22.23 -0.31 4.14
CA GLY A 368 -21.96 1.13 4.08
C GLY A 368 -22.06 1.61 2.65
N ARG A 369 -22.60 2.82 2.45
CA ARG A 369 -22.78 3.40 1.12
C ARG A 369 -22.52 4.89 1.13
N PHE A 370 -21.77 5.36 0.14
CA PHE A 370 -21.49 6.77 -0.07
C PHE A 370 -21.87 7.20 -1.50
N PRO A 371 -22.80 8.16 -1.67
CA PRO A 371 -23.23 8.62 -2.99
C PRO A 371 -22.20 9.54 -3.65
N PHE A 372 -21.96 9.37 -4.95
CA PHE A 372 -21.08 10.29 -5.70
C PHE A 372 -21.63 11.73 -5.76
N ALA A 373 -22.94 11.92 -5.54
CA ALA A 373 -23.54 13.24 -5.33
C ALA A 373 -22.99 14.01 -4.12
N ALA A 374 -22.38 13.32 -3.14
CA ALA A 374 -21.69 13.93 -2.01
C ALA A 374 -20.16 14.01 -2.20
N SER A 375 -19.62 13.47 -3.31
CA SER A 375 -18.19 13.57 -3.63
C SER A 375 -17.90 14.90 -4.33
N GLY A 376 -17.07 15.74 -3.70
CA GLY A 376 -16.59 16.97 -4.31
C GLY A 376 -15.94 16.73 -5.67
N ARG A 377 -15.13 15.65 -5.79
CA ARG A 377 -14.49 15.30 -7.06
C ARG A 377 -15.51 14.93 -8.14
N ALA A 378 -16.49 14.08 -7.83
CA ALA A 378 -17.51 13.68 -8.80
C ALA A 378 -18.33 14.87 -9.31
N LEU A 379 -18.63 15.84 -8.43
CA LEU A 379 -19.27 17.11 -8.82
C LEU A 379 -18.39 17.94 -9.77
N THR A 380 -17.07 18.03 -9.52
CA THR A 380 -16.15 18.75 -10.44
C THR A 380 -16.01 18.07 -11.81
N LEU A 381 -16.29 16.76 -11.90
CA LEU A 381 -16.34 16.02 -13.16
C LEU A 381 -17.71 16.14 -13.87
N GLY A 382 -18.73 16.70 -13.20
CA GLY A 382 -20.12 16.68 -13.66
C GLY A 382 -20.72 15.27 -13.75
N GLN A 383 -20.15 14.30 -13.04
CA GLN A 383 -20.52 12.88 -13.08
C GLN A 383 -20.84 12.41 -11.65
N SER A 384 -21.98 12.84 -11.12
CA SER A 384 -22.39 12.58 -9.73
C SER A 384 -23.34 11.41 -9.54
N GLU A 385 -23.71 10.72 -10.63
CA GLU A 385 -24.61 9.58 -10.60
C GLU A 385 -23.93 8.34 -10.01
N GLY A 386 -24.64 7.62 -9.13
CA GLY A 386 -24.17 6.38 -8.51
C GLY A 386 -23.59 6.55 -7.10
N PHE A 387 -22.84 5.53 -6.67
CA PHE A 387 -22.32 5.39 -5.30
C PHE A 387 -21.22 4.32 -5.21
N ALA A 388 -20.41 4.41 -4.14
CA ALA A 388 -19.60 3.31 -3.64
C ALA A 388 -20.33 2.61 -2.48
N LYS A 389 -20.28 1.28 -2.44
CA LYS A 389 -20.90 0.42 -1.42
C LYS A 389 -19.88 -0.61 -0.93
N VAL A 390 -19.82 -0.82 0.38
CA VAL A 390 -18.98 -1.83 1.01
C VAL A 390 -19.83 -2.75 1.88
N LEU A 391 -19.46 -4.02 1.91
CA LEU A 391 -20.02 -5.05 2.76
C LEU A 391 -18.92 -5.56 3.69
N SER A 392 -19.19 -5.60 4.99
CA SER A 392 -18.24 -6.03 6.00
C SER A 392 -18.83 -7.05 6.94
N ASP A 393 -17.96 -7.86 7.52
CA ASP A 393 -18.30 -8.76 8.61
C ASP A 393 -18.67 -7.93 9.86
N PRO A 394 -19.85 -8.13 10.48
CA PRO A 394 -20.29 -7.31 11.60
C PRO A 394 -19.43 -7.43 12.86
N GLU A 395 -18.74 -8.55 13.06
CA GLU A 395 -17.96 -8.83 14.28
C GLU A 395 -16.51 -8.39 14.14
N SER A 396 -15.86 -8.82 13.07
CA SER A 396 -14.43 -8.56 12.81
C SER A 396 -14.19 -7.26 12.03
N GLY A 397 -15.21 -6.68 11.40
CA GLY A 397 -15.08 -5.48 10.57
C GLY A 397 -14.33 -5.72 9.25
N ARG A 398 -14.01 -6.97 8.91
CA ARG A 398 -13.32 -7.34 7.66
C ARG A 398 -14.16 -6.96 6.44
N LEU A 399 -13.54 -6.36 5.43
CA LEU A 399 -14.18 -6.12 4.14
C LEU A 399 -14.45 -7.47 3.45
N LEU A 400 -15.72 -7.73 3.15
CA LEU A 400 -16.18 -8.94 2.47
C LEU A 400 -16.48 -8.71 0.99
N GLY A 401 -16.80 -7.46 0.62
CA GLY A 401 -17.00 -7.08 -0.77
C GLY A 401 -17.18 -5.58 -0.93
N ALA A 402 -16.94 -5.10 -2.14
CA ALA A 402 -17.15 -3.71 -2.53
C ALA A 402 -17.79 -3.65 -3.92
N HIS A 403 -18.71 -2.70 -4.09
CA HIS A 403 -19.55 -2.53 -5.27
C HIS A 403 -19.64 -1.05 -5.58
N ILE A 404 -19.26 -0.65 -6.79
CA ILE A 404 -19.17 0.74 -7.19
C ILE A 404 -19.94 0.90 -8.50
N ILE A 405 -20.83 1.89 -8.56
CA ILE A 405 -21.41 2.40 -9.81
C ILE A 405 -21.17 3.90 -9.87
N GLY A 406 -20.52 4.39 -10.92
CA GLY A 406 -20.19 5.82 -11.03
C GLY A 406 -18.94 6.07 -11.89
N PRO A 407 -18.40 7.30 -11.87
CA PRO A 407 -17.24 7.63 -12.69
C PRO A 407 -16.02 6.80 -12.26
N ARG A 408 -15.31 6.23 -13.25
CA ARG A 408 -14.07 5.47 -13.04
C ARG A 408 -14.19 4.30 -12.07
N ALA A 409 -15.39 3.72 -11.90
CA ALA A 409 -15.61 2.58 -11.00
C ALA A 409 -14.63 1.42 -11.27
N THR A 410 -14.28 1.19 -12.54
CA THR A 410 -13.37 0.12 -12.96
C THR A 410 -11.91 0.36 -12.57
N ASP A 411 -11.51 1.61 -12.30
CA ASP A 411 -10.21 1.95 -11.74
C ASP A 411 -10.24 1.90 -10.20
N LEU A 412 -11.32 2.40 -9.59
CA LEU A 412 -11.48 2.47 -8.14
C LEU A 412 -11.53 1.09 -7.46
N ILE A 413 -12.04 0.08 -8.16
CA ILE A 413 -12.19 -1.27 -7.60
C ILE A 413 -10.85 -1.94 -7.26
N ALA A 414 -9.73 -1.47 -7.81
CA ALA A 414 -8.42 -2.04 -7.58
C ALA A 414 -8.01 -1.96 -6.08
N GLU A 415 -8.33 -0.85 -5.42
CA GLU A 415 -8.08 -0.67 -3.99
C GLU A 415 -8.90 -1.66 -3.15
N ALA A 416 -10.20 -1.76 -3.44
CA ALA A 416 -11.07 -2.72 -2.77
C ALA A 416 -10.66 -4.18 -3.03
N THR A 417 -10.14 -4.47 -4.23
CA THR A 417 -9.64 -5.80 -4.59
C THR A 417 -8.46 -6.18 -3.70
N LEU A 418 -7.50 -5.25 -3.53
CA LEU A 418 -6.37 -5.43 -2.62
C LEU A 418 -6.86 -5.65 -1.17
N ALA A 419 -7.84 -4.86 -0.73
CA ALA A 419 -8.40 -4.96 0.61
C ALA A 419 -9.10 -6.30 0.87
N VAL A 420 -9.93 -6.77 -0.07
CA VAL A 420 -10.62 -8.07 0.00
C VAL A 420 -9.62 -9.21 -0.01
N GLN A 421 -8.61 -9.17 -0.88
CA GLN A 421 -7.58 -10.21 -0.99
C GLN A 421 -6.78 -10.37 0.31
N ASN A 422 -6.45 -9.25 0.97
CA ASN A 422 -5.63 -9.24 2.18
C ASN A 422 -6.47 -9.27 3.47
N GLY A 423 -7.80 -9.36 3.36
CA GLY A 423 -8.70 -9.39 4.51
C GLY A 423 -8.62 -8.14 5.39
N LEU A 424 -8.45 -6.96 4.78
CA LEU A 424 -8.38 -5.69 5.51
C LEU A 424 -9.73 -5.34 6.14
N THR A 425 -9.69 -4.64 7.27
CA THR A 425 -10.89 -4.15 7.95
C THR A 425 -11.34 -2.79 7.42
N LEU A 426 -12.61 -2.43 7.67
CA LEU A 426 -13.12 -1.08 7.38
C LEU A 426 -12.31 0.03 8.06
N GLU A 427 -11.76 -0.25 9.26
CA GLU A 427 -10.89 0.68 9.98
C GLU A 427 -9.53 0.85 9.26
N GLN A 428 -8.94 -0.21 8.72
CA GLN A 428 -7.71 -0.08 7.93
C GLN A 428 -7.93 0.71 6.63
N ILE A 429 -9.11 0.61 6.04
CA ILE A 429 -9.51 1.44 4.89
C ILE A 429 -9.71 2.90 5.32
N ASP A 430 -10.34 3.16 6.48
CA ASP A 430 -10.56 4.53 6.96
C ASP A 430 -9.27 5.24 7.46
N LEU A 431 -8.29 4.48 7.95
CA LEU A 431 -6.97 4.98 8.35
C LEU A 431 -6.09 5.35 7.15
N THR A 432 -6.44 4.88 5.96
CA THR A 432 -5.73 5.23 4.73
C THR A 432 -6.04 6.69 4.39
N ILE A 433 -5.00 7.53 4.30
CA ILE A 433 -5.13 8.92 3.89
C ILE A 433 -5.39 8.96 2.37
N HIS A 434 -6.66 8.99 1.99
CA HIS A 434 -7.07 9.17 0.60
C HIS A 434 -6.82 10.62 0.17
N ALA A 435 -6.25 10.83 -1.02
CA ALA A 435 -5.99 12.16 -1.53
C ALA A 435 -7.29 12.96 -1.73
N HIS A 436 -7.26 14.27 -1.48
CA HIS A 436 -8.43 15.14 -1.61
C HIS A 436 -8.17 16.31 -2.60
N PRO A 437 -9.11 16.64 -3.52
CA PRO A 437 -10.35 15.92 -3.82
C PRO A 437 -10.11 14.81 -4.86
N THR A 438 -10.49 13.56 -4.54
CA THR A 438 -10.42 12.42 -5.47
C THR A 438 -11.64 11.49 -5.36
N LEU A 439 -11.84 10.63 -6.37
CA LEU A 439 -12.92 9.64 -6.35
C LEU A 439 -12.71 8.50 -5.32
N PRO A 440 -11.47 8.01 -5.07
CA PRO A 440 -11.19 7.02 -4.01
C PRO A 440 -11.72 7.38 -2.62
N GLU A 441 -11.83 8.67 -2.26
CA GLU A 441 -12.46 9.10 -1.00
C GLU A 441 -13.86 8.53 -0.79
N SER A 442 -14.56 8.18 -1.88
CA SER A 442 -15.89 7.55 -1.83
C SER A 442 -15.86 6.15 -1.21
N LEU A 443 -14.76 5.40 -1.38
CA LEU A 443 -14.59 4.09 -0.76
C LEU A 443 -14.32 4.22 0.75
N MET A 444 -13.46 5.17 1.13
CA MET A 444 -13.23 5.56 2.53
C MET A 444 -14.53 5.98 3.22
N GLU A 445 -15.31 6.87 2.60
CA GLU A 445 -16.59 7.32 3.15
C GLU A 445 -17.63 6.22 3.20
N ALA A 446 -17.63 5.25 2.25
CA ALA A 446 -18.48 4.08 2.34
C ALA A 446 -18.09 3.19 3.53
N ALA A 447 -16.79 3.02 3.80
CA ALA A 447 -16.28 2.32 4.99
C ALA A 447 -16.68 3.04 6.30
N LEU A 448 -16.54 4.36 6.35
CA LEU A 448 -17.01 5.17 7.48
C LEU A 448 -18.54 5.09 7.64
N ALA A 449 -19.30 5.08 6.55
CA ALA A 449 -20.75 4.96 6.56
C ALA A 449 -21.19 3.61 7.12
N ALA A 450 -20.52 2.51 6.75
CA ALA A 450 -20.75 1.20 7.38
C ALA A 450 -20.50 1.26 8.89
N GLN A 451 -19.57 2.09 9.35
CA GLN A 451 -19.28 2.29 10.78
C GLN A 451 -20.19 3.31 11.47
N GLY A 452 -21.07 4.01 10.74
CA GLY A 452 -21.90 5.09 11.30
C GLY A 452 -21.11 6.37 11.61
N ARG A 453 -19.97 6.57 10.94
CA ARG A 453 -18.99 7.63 11.16
C ARG A 453 -18.69 8.45 9.89
N ALA A 454 -19.51 8.33 8.84
CA ALA A 454 -19.32 9.11 7.61
C ALA A 454 -19.33 10.60 7.91
N ILE A 455 -18.48 11.36 7.22
CA ILE A 455 -18.30 12.80 7.46
C ILE A 455 -19.12 13.61 6.47
N HIS A 456 -19.08 13.22 5.19
CA HIS A 456 -19.69 13.98 4.10
C HIS A 456 -21.15 13.56 3.79
N ILE A 457 -21.73 12.67 4.60
CA ILE A 457 -23.17 12.36 4.61
C ILE A 457 -23.69 12.20 6.03
N ALA A 458 -24.99 12.42 6.22
CA ALA A 458 -25.62 12.16 7.51
C ALA A 458 -25.64 10.65 7.81
N ASN A 459 -25.12 10.28 8.98
CA ASN A 459 -25.24 8.91 9.48
C ASN A 459 -26.69 8.65 9.92
N ARG A 460 -27.27 7.53 9.48
CA ARG A 460 -28.59 7.11 9.99
C ARG A 460 -28.47 6.83 11.49
N ARG A 461 -29.24 7.54 12.31
CA ARG A 461 -29.40 7.21 13.74
C ARG A 461 -29.99 5.81 13.85
N THR A 462 -29.17 4.80 14.05
CA THR A 462 -29.63 3.57 14.72
C THR A 462 -30.09 3.98 16.12
N ALA A 463 -31.28 3.52 16.54
CA ALA A 463 -31.81 3.79 17.87
C ALA A 463 -30.69 3.58 18.90
N ALA A 464 -30.39 4.63 19.67
CA ALA A 464 -29.35 4.58 20.67
C ALA A 464 -29.59 3.34 21.54
N ALA A 465 -28.61 2.44 21.59
CA ALA A 465 -28.54 1.49 22.68
C ALA A 465 -28.57 2.35 23.96
N GLN A 466 -29.61 2.15 24.78
CA GLN A 466 -29.69 2.80 26.08
C GLN A 466 -28.38 2.52 26.81
N PRO A 467 -27.74 3.52 27.46
CA PRO A 467 -26.69 3.21 28.41
C PRO A 467 -27.27 2.23 29.43
N PRO A 468 -26.58 1.13 29.79
CA PRO A 468 -27.12 0.15 30.71
C PRO A 468 -27.48 0.85 32.02
N SER A 469 -28.78 0.89 32.30
CA SER A 469 -29.35 1.37 33.56
C SER A 469 -29.22 0.25 34.60
N GLY A 470 -28.05 0.19 35.22
CA GLY A 470 -27.81 -0.69 36.36
C GLY A 470 -26.40 -0.47 36.90
N PRO A 471 -26.17 -0.59 38.22
CA PRO A 471 -24.83 -0.42 38.79
C PRO A 471 -23.95 -1.60 38.35
N THR A 472 -23.22 -1.44 37.25
CA THR A 472 -22.27 -2.43 36.76
C THR A 472 -21.02 -2.46 37.64
N GLN A 473 -20.63 -3.66 38.04
CA GLN A 473 -19.49 -4.02 38.92
C GLN A 473 -18.11 -3.51 38.46
N THR A 474 -18.01 -2.79 37.34
CA THR A 474 -16.79 -2.21 36.79
C THR A 474 -16.19 -1.09 37.66
N ALA A 475 -17.01 -0.42 38.48
CA ALA A 475 -16.52 0.62 39.40
C ALA A 475 -15.66 0.06 40.55
N GLN A 476 -15.87 -1.21 40.94
CA GLN A 476 -15.03 -1.88 41.95
C GLN A 476 -13.73 -2.44 41.36
N ASN A 477 -13.72 -2.85 40.09
CA ASN A 477 -12.49 -3.32 39.43
C ASN A 477 -11.53 -2.18 39.04
N ASN A 478 -12.01 -0.95 38.79
CA ASN A 478 -11.12 0.19 38.59
C ASN A 478 -10.46 0.67 39.88
N GLN A 479 -11.12 0.55 41.03
CA GLN A 479 -10.48 0.84 42.33
C GLN A 479 -9.46 -0.22 42.76
N ASN A 480 -9.59 -1.46 42.28
CA ASN A 480 -8.58 -2.51 42.50
C ASN A 480 -7.40 -2.42 41.52
N ARG A 481 -7.63 -2.03 40.24
CA ARG A 481 -6.54 -1.77 39.28
C ARG A 481 -5.70 -0.54 39.62
N GLU A 482 -6.27 0.48 40.25
CA GLU A 482 -5.49 1.61 40.79
C GLU A 482 -4.70 1.25 42.06
N LYS A 483 -5.07 0.17 42.77
CA LYS A 483 -4.36 -0.31 43.97
C LYS A 483 -3.30 -1.38 43.71
N GLU A 484 -3.38 -2.13 42.61
CA GLU A 484 -2.40 -3.17 42.26
C GLU A 484 -1.26 -2.71 41.33
N MET A 485 -1.30 -1.50 40.79
CA MET A 485 -0.15 -0.86 40.10
C MET A 485 0.67 0.07 41.01
N ALA A 486 0.45 -0.01 42.32
CA ALA A 486 1.18 0.75 43.34
C ALA A 486 2.22 -0.11 44.07
N THR A 487 3.08 -0.82 43.34
CA THR A 487 4.41 -1.20 43.87
C THR A 487 5.41 -0.12 43.47
N THR A 488 5.61 0.79 44.41
CA THR A 488 6.60 1.85 44.40
C THR A 488 8.01 1.26 44.31
N ILE A 489 8.53 1.11 43.09
CA ILE A 489 9.99 1.07 42.91
C ILE A 489 10.46 2.50 43.19
N LYS A 490 11.20 2.67 44.29
CA LYS A 490 11.80 3.95 44.65
C LYS A 490 12.63 4.45 43.45
N PRO A 491 12.32 5.62 42.88
CA PRO A 491 13.15 6.21 41.84
C PRO A 491 14.54 6.44 42.43
N SER A 492 15.57 5.90 41.79
CA SER A 492 16.91 6.43 41.99
C SER A 492 16.85 7.88 41.51
N SER A 493 16.97 8.82 42.45
CA SER A 493 16.96 10.25 42.14
C SER A 493 17.95 10.52 41.00
N PRO A 494 17.53 11.19 39.91
CA PRO A 494 18.49 11.76 38.97
C PRO A 494 19.46 12.65 39.74
N PRO A 495 20.71 12.81 39.27
CA PRO A 495 21.55 13.89 39.79
C PRO A 495 20.74 15.19 39.73
N PRO A 496 20.78 16.05 40.76
CA PRO A 496 20.06 17.31 40.74
C PRO A 496 20.59 18.15 39.57
N THR A 497 19.80 18.26 38.49
CA THR A 497 20.09 19.22 37.44
C THR A 497 19.82 20.62 38.00
N PRO A 498 20.76 21.58 37.87
CA PRO A 498 20.55 22.94 38.35
C PRO A 498 19.31 23.60 37.73
N ASP A 499 18.83 24.68 38.36
CA ASP A 499 18.05 25.71 37.64
C ASP A 499 18.75 26.07 36.32
N ALA A 500 17.97 26.42 35.29
CA ALA A 500 18.39 26.65 33.90
C ALA A 500 19.90 26.95 33.70
N ILE A 501 20.57 26.08 32.93
CA ILE A 501 22.01 26.19 32.66
C ILE A 501 22.29 27.53 31.95
N ASN A 502 23.25 28.27 32.47
CA ASN A 502 23.63 29.60 32.00
C ASN A 502 25.15 29.77 32.00
N ALA A 503 25.63 30.89 31.44
CA ALA A 503 27.07 31.15 31.30
C ALA A 503 27.84 31.01 32.62
N LYS A 504 27.28 31.51 33.73
CA LYS A 504 27.90 31.45 35.07
C LYS A 504 28.08 30.02 35.57
N SER A 505 27.11 29.14 35.31
CA SER A 505 27.22 27.71 35.68
C SER A 505 28.27 26.93 34.87
N LEU A 506 28.73 27.49 33.74
CA LEU A 506 29.72 26.88 32.84
C LEU A 506 31.11 27.56 32.92
N GLU A 507 31.28 28.54 33.81
CA GLU A 507 32.58 29.15 34.07
C GLU A 507 33.53 28.12 34.67
N LEU A 508 34.78 28.09 34.18
CA LEU A 508 35.85 27.20 34.64
C LEU A 508 36.39 27.67 36.00
N THR A 509 35.58 27.51 37.04
CA THR A 509 35.89 27.92 38.42
C THR A 509 35.75 26.74 39.39
N LYS A 510 36.41 26.84 40.54
CA LYS A 510 36.33 25.82 41.59
C LYS A 510 34.90 25.56 42.09
N ASN A 511 34.02 26.56 42.04
CA ASN A 511 32.63 26.43 42.47
C ASN A 511 31.80 25.54 41.54
N ASN A 512 32.13 25.51 40.24
CA ASN A 512 31.44 24.69 39.25
C ASN A 512 32.16 23.37 38.97
N ARG A 513 33.24 23.08 39.71
CA ARG A 513 34.16 21.98 39.42
C ARG A 513 33.42 20.65 39.29
N ASP A 514 32.64 20.26 40.29
CA ASP A 514 32.01 18.94 40.31
C ASP A 514 31.00 18.76 39.16
N PHE A 515 30.28 19.82 38.80
CA PHE A 515 29.40 19.81 37.64
C PHE A 515 30.18 19.60 36.33
N LEU A 516 31.22 20.40 36.11
CA LEU A 516 32.07 20.32 34.91
C LEU A 516 32.79 18.98 34.78
N LEU A 517 33.29 18.44 35.90
CA LEU A 517 33.89 17.11 35.95
C LEU A 517 32.86 16.00 35.70
N GLY A 518 31.61 16.19 36.13
CA GLY A 518 30.48 15.33 35.80
C GLY A 518 30.20 15.29 34.29
N LEU A 519 30.23 16.43 33.60
CA LEU A 519 30.07 16.49 32.14
C LEU A 519 31.18 15.70 31.42
N HIS A 520 32.43 15.87 31.85
CA HIS A 520 33.57 15.13 31.31
C HIS A 520 33.40 13.62 31.51
N ARG A 521 33.05 13.18 32.71
CA ARG A 521 32.80 11.76 33.03
C ARG A 521 31.70 11.17 32.15
N GLN A 522 30.62 11.93 31.92
CA GLN A 522 29.51 11.45 31.08
C GLN A 522 29.93 11.30 29.61
N MET A 523 30.68 12.25 29.05
CA MET A 523 31.24 12.10 27.69
C MET A 523 32.19 10.90 27.60
N GLN A 524 33.05 10.68 28.60
CA GLN A 524 33.94 9.52 28.65
C GLN A 524 33.18 8.19 28.73
N LEU A 525 32.12 8.13 29.54
CA LEU A 525 31.25 6.96 29.62
C LEU A 525 30.61 6.64 28.27
N ILE A 526 30.05 7.65 27.58
CA ILE A 526 29.41 7.47 26.26
C ILE A 526 30.45 7.01 25.23
N ARG A 527 31.60 7.68 25.12
CA ARG A 527 32.69 7.27 24.21
C ARG A 527 33.06 5.81 24.43
N ARG A 528 33.29 5.42 25.69
CA ARG A 528 33.74 4.07 26.01
C ARG A 528 32.65 3.03 25.81
N PHE A 529 31.41 3.36 26.15
CA PHE A 529 30.24 2.51 25.88
C PHE A 529 30.15 2.20 24.38
N GLU A 530 30.23 3.22 23.52
CA GLU A 530 30.10 3.08 22.06
C GLU A 530 31.28 2.32 21.43
N GLU A 531 32.51 2.55 21.90
CA GLU A 531 33.68 1.75 21.49
C GLU A 531 33.47 0.26 21.79
N ARG A 532 32.94 -0.05 22.98
CA ARG A 532 32.65 -1.43 23.35
C ARG A 532 31.45 -1.98 22.60
N ALA A 533 30.40 -1.20 22.35
CA ALA A 533 29.29 -1.62 21.50
C ALA A 533 29.80 -2.04 20.10
N GLN A 534 30.73 -1.27 19.50
CA GLN A 534 31.39 -1.63 18.25
C GLN A 534 32.12 -2.99 18.33
N GLU A 535 32.87 -3.23 19.41
CA GLU A 535 33.56 -4.51 19.63
C GLU A 535 32.56 -5.68 19.78
N GLN A 536 31.45 -5.49 20.50
CA GLN A 536 30.45 -6.53 20.71
C GLN A 536 29.64 -6.80 19.44
N TYR A 537 29.40 -5.78 18.61
CA TYR A 537 28.85 -5.94 17.27
C TYR A 537 29.74 -6.84 16.41
N THR A 538 31.06 -6.60 16.43
CA THR A 538 32.03 -7.42 15.70
C THR A 538 32.07 -8.87 16.20
N LYS A 539 31.72 -9.09 17.47
CA LYS A 539 31.54 -10.43 18.07
C LYS A 539 30.15 -11.04 17.79
N ALA A 540 29.35 -10.43 16.93
CA ALA A 540 28.00 -10.83 16.58
C ALA A 540 27.02 -10.91 17.76
N LYS A 541 27.25 -10.14 18.82
CA LYS A 541 26.33 -10.04 19.97
C LYS A 541 25.19 -9.04 19.76
N ILE A 542 25.37 -8.10 18.82
CA ILE A 542 24.38 -7.06 18.51
C ILE A 542 23.77 -7.37 17.14
N GLY A 543 22.46 -7.58 17.10
CA GLY A 543 21.71 -7.81 15.88
C GLY A 543 21.38 -6.52 15.12
N GLY A 544 21.21 -6.61 13.80
CA GLY A 544 20.80 -5.48 12.95
C GLY A 544 21.93 -4.49 12.65
N TYR A 545 21.59 -3.22 12.44
CA TYR A 545 22.54 -2.14 12.23
C TYR A 545 22.83 -1.41 13.54
N CYS A 546 24.11 -1.17 13.83
CA CYS A 546 24.53 -0.43 15.01
C CYS A 546 25.13 0.92 14.61
N HIS A 547 24.63 2.00 15.21
CA HIS A 547 25.02 3.39 14.90
C HIS A 547 25.57 4.05 16.16
N LEU A 548 26.81 4.56 16.08
CA LEU A 548 27.59 4.99 17.25
C LEU A 548 27.72 6.51 17.33
N ASN A 549 27.63 7.11 18.53
CA ASN A 549 27.87 8.54 18.75
C ASN A 549 29.36 8.94 18.88
N ILE A 550 30.32 8.09 18.46
CA ILE A 550 31.76 8.37 18.62
C ILE A 550 32.15 9.63 17.85
N GLY A 551 32.64 10.65 18.56
CA GLY A 551 33.01 11.97 18.03
C GLY A 551 31.90 13.02 18.13
N GLU A 552 30.70 12.63 18.54
CA GLU A 552 29.53 13.50 18.67
C GLU A 552 29.19 13.80 20.15
N GLU A 553 30.06 13.44 21.11
CA GLU A 553 29.74 13.43 22.55
C GLU A 553 29.32 14.79 23.11
N ALA A 554 29.92 15.88 22.61
CA ALA A 554 29.53 17.24 22.97
C ALA A 554 28.08 17.56 22.56
N THR A 555 27.63 17.08 21.40
CA THR A 555 26.24 17.26 20.96
C THR A 555 25.26 16.40 21.77
N VAL A 556 25.68 15.20 22.15
CA VAL A 556 24.88 14.27 22.96
C VAL A 556 24.68 14.84 24.37
N VAL A 557 25.76 15.11 25.09
CA VAL A 557 25.72 15.59 26.48
C VAL A 557 25.19 17.02 26.52
N GLY A 558 25.67 17.89 25.65
CA GLY A 558 25.25 19.30 25.57
C GLY A 558 23.77 19.46 25.18
N GLY A 559 23.27 18.62 24.27
CA GLY A 559 21.88 18.65 23.84
C GLY A 559 20.91 18.13 24.91
N ILE A 560 21.25 17.01 25.56
CA ILE A 560 20.35 16.35 26.52
C ILE A 560 20.33 17.03 27.89
N LEU A 561 21.48 17.47 28.41
CA LEU A 561 21.54 18.12 29.72
C LEU A 561 20.98 19.54 29.72
N ALA A 562 20.75 20.14 28.55
CA ALA A 562 20.00 21.39 28.43
C ALA A 562 18.50 21.25 28.81
N LEU A 563 18.01 20.01 28.94
CA LEU A 563 16.59 19.70 29.18
C LEU A 563 16.28 19.48 30.66
N LYS A 564 15.04 19.77 31.04
CA LYS A 564 14.48 19.40 32.34
C LYS A 564 14.00 17.94 32.31
N ALA A 565 13.89 17.32 33.48
CA ALA A 565 13.49 15.91 33.61
C ALA A 565 12.06 15.61 33.10
N ASN A 566 11.22 16.64 32.95
CA ASN A 566 9.88 16.54 32.40
C ASN A 566 9.80 16.83 30.89
N ASP A 567 10.88 17.23 30.22
CA ASP A 567 10.83 17.43 28.77
C ASP A 567 10.77 16.09 28.03
N TRP A 568 10.13 16.08 26.85
CA TRP A 568 10.02 14.90 26.00
C TRP A 568 11.14 14.87 24.97
N ILE A 569 11.73 13.71 24.75
CA ILE A 569 12.85 13.54 23.81
C ILE A 569 12.47 12.55 22.72
N PHE A 570 12.64 12.98 21.47
CA PHE A 570 12.53 12.14 20.27
C PHE A 570 13.88 12.18 19.55
N THR A 571 14.41 11.02 19.13
CA THR A 571 15.76 10.92 18.53
C THR A 571 15.72 10.05 17.28
N SER A 572 16.69 10.19 16.37
CA SER A 572 16.92 9.18 15.32
C SER A 572 17.59 7.91 15.90
N TYR A 573 17.77 6.88 15.06
CA TYR A 573 18.47 5.58 15.27
C TYR A 573 19.95 5.60 15.74
N ARG A 574 20.46 6.75 16.20
CA ARG A 574 21.81 6.91 16.75
C ARG A 574 21.73 7.48 18.16
N GLU A 575 21.13 6.71 19.06
CA GLU A 575 20.63 7.24 20.33
C GLU A 575 21.18 6.65 21.62
N HIS A 576 22.15 5.72 21.56
CA HIS A 576 22.68 5.08 22.79
C HIS A 576 23.20 6.14 23.78
N GLY A 577 24.06 7.04 23.30
CA GLY A 577 24.61 8.11 24.11
C GLY A 577 23.53 9.07 24.63
N HIS A 578 22.49 9.34 23.83
CA HIS A 578 21.39 10.21 24.20
C HIS A 578 20.54 9.62 25.33
N ALA A 579 20.26 8.31 25.28
CA ALA A 579 19.59 7.57 26.33
C ALA A 579 20.40 7.60 27.63
N ILE A 580 21.70 7.29 27.56
CA ILE A 580 22.62 7.35 28.71
C ILE A 580 22.70 8.77 29.28
N ALA A 581 22.77 9.78 28.42
CA ALA A 581 22.81 11.18 28.83
C ALA A 581 21.53 11.61 29.57
N ARG A 582 20.37 11.08 29.15
CA ARG A 582 19.07 11.28 29.80
C ARG A 582 18.95 10.51 31.13
N GLY A 583 19.91 9.63 31.40
CA GLY A 583 20.01 8.83 32.62
C GLY A 583 19.39 7.45 32.52
N VAL A 584 19.03 6.97 31.32
CA VAL A 584 18.69 5.56 31.11
C VAL A 584 19.89 4.72 31.57
N ASP A 585 19.64 3.63 32.31
CA ASP A 585 20.71 2.80 32.84
C ASP A 585 21.54 2.21 31.67
N PRO A 586 22.85 2.48 31.59
CA PRO A 586 23.71 1.91 30.55
C PRO A 586 23.66 0.38 30.49
N LYS A 587 23.37 -0.31 31.61
CA LYS A 587 23.15 -1.75 31.65
C LYS A 587 21.95 -2.17 30.80
N ALA A 588 20.82 -1.48 30.96
CA ALA A 588 19.62 -1.71 30.16
C ALA A 588 19.84 -1.34 28.69
N VAL A 589 20.60 -0.28 28.41
CA VAL A 589 20.95 0.08 27.02
C VAL A 589 21.78 -1.05 26.37
N MET A 590 22.86 -1.52 27.01
CA MET A 590 23.67 -2.62 26.44
C MET A 590 22.90 -3.93 26.32
N ALA A 591 22.04 -4.25 27.29
CA ALA A 591 21.15 -5.40 27.23
C ALA A 591 20.19 -5.32 26.03
N GLU A 592 19.62 -4.15 25.74
CA GLU A 592 18.78 -3.95 24.56
C GLU A 592 19.57 -4.17 23.26
N LEU A 593 20.79 -3.64 23.18
CA LEU A 593 21.68 -3.84 22.04
C LEU A 593 21.96 -5.35 21.81
N PHE A 594 22.04 -6.13 22.88
CA PHE A 594 22.26 -7.58 22.81
C PHE A 594 20.96 -8.38 22.55
N GLY A 595 19.81 -7.71 22.46
CA GLY A 595 18.51 -8.35 22.28
C GLY A 595 18.02 -9.09 23.53
N LYS A 596 18.35 -8.60 24.74
CA LYS A 596 18.03 -9.22 26.03
C LYS A 596 16.76 -8.66 26.66
N GLU A 597 16.05 -9.49 27.44
CA GLU A 597 14.75 -9.13 28.07
C GLU A 597 14.87 -7.98 29.09
N THR A 598 16.06 -7.77 29.66
CA THR A 598 16.36 -6.66 30.58
C THR A 598 16.70 -5.35 29.85
N GLY A 599 16.64 -5.36 28.52
CA GLY A 599 16.74 -4.17 27.68
C GLY A 599 15.59 -3.18 27.90
N THR A 600 15.78 -1.94 27.48
CA THR A 600 14.79 -0.85 27.65
C THR A 600 13.47 -1.11 26.91
N SER A 601 13.56 -1.83 25.80
CA SER A 601 12.44 -2.30 24.97
C SER A 601 12.36 -3.83 25.02
N HIS A 602 12.93 -4.43 26.08
CA HIS A 602 12.97 -5.87 26.34
C HIS A 602 13.57 -6.69 25.18
N GLY A 603 14.61 -6.16 24.54
CA GLY A 603 15.39 -6.83 23.50
C GLY A 603 14.73 -6.83 22.11
N ARG A 604 13.56 -6.20 21.97
CA ARG A 604 12.78 -6.15 20.71
C ARG A 604 13.17 -4.98 19.81
N GLY A 605 13.71 -3.92 20.40
CA GLY A 605 14.06 -2.69 19.68
C GLY A 605 15.49 -2.69 19.14
N GLY A 606 16.41 -3.36 19.83
CA GLY A 606 17.82 -3.39 19.45
C GLY A 606 18.46 -2.00 19.42
N SER A 607 19.49 -1.83 18.59
CA SER A 607 20.30 -0.61 18.54
C SER A 607 19.58 0.63 17.96
N MET A 608 18.42 0.47 17.31
CA MET A 608 17.74 1.57 16.59
C MET A 608 16.40 1.99 17.18
N HIS A 609 15.91 1.30 18.22
CA HIS A 609 14.58 1.49 18.81
C HIS A 609 14.61 1.48 20.35
N LEU A 610 15.41 2.38 20.94
CA LEU A 610 15.52 2.56 22.39
C LEU A 610 14.45 3.50 22.98
N VAL A 611 13.55 2.96 23.80
CA VAL A 611 12.51 3.74 24.49
C VAL A 611 12.64 3.59 26.01
N ASP A 612 12.55 4.71 26.75
CA ASP A 612 12.31 4.72 28.19
C ASP A 612 11.23 5.76 28.50
N TYR A 613 9.99 5.28 28.56
CA TYR A 613 8.83 6.12 28.82
C TYR A 613 8.90 6.82 30.18
N SER A 614 9.46 6.17 31.20
CA SER A 614 9.56 6.73 32.56
C SER A 614 10.43 7.99 32.58
N ARG A 615 11.43 8.04 31.69
CA ARG A 615 12.31 9.19 31.49
C ARG A 615 11.86 10.14 30.40
N ARG A 616 10.68 9.92 29.82
CA ARG A 616 10.13 10.65 28.65
C ARG A 616 11.07 10.62 27.45
N PHE A 617 11.85 9.54 27.34
CA PHE A 617 12.71 9.26 26.21
C PHE A 617 11.95 8.36 25.24
N MET A 618 11.32 8.97 24.25
CA MET A 618 10.51 8.27 23.24
C MET A 618 11.37 7.76 22.08
N GLY A 619 12.68 7.64 22.28
CA GLY A 619 13.71 7.57 21.25
C GLY A 619 13.74 6.28 20.41
N GLY A 620 14.68 6.29 19.47
CA GLY A 620 15.00 5.20 18.56
C GLY A 620 14.01 4.99 17.41
N TYR A 621 14.28 5.67 16.30
CA TYR A 621 13.52 5.49 15.06
C TYR A 621 14.48 5.19 13.90
N GLY A 622 14.42 3.96 13.40
CA GLY A 622 15.19 3.46 12.25
C GLY A 622 14.97 4.20 10.93
N ILE A 623 13.86 4.91 10.78
CA ILE A 623 13.52 5.65 9.56
C ILE A 623 14.02 7.10 9.67
N VAL A 624 14.89 7.50 8.74
CA VAL A 624 15.44 8.87 8.66
C VAL A 624 14.28 9.88 8.62
N GLY A 625 14.19 10.71 9.66
CA GLY A 625 13.18 11.75 9.80
C GLY A 625 11.76 11.26 10.10
N GLY A 626 11.54 9.96 10.28
CA GLY A 626 10.22 9.38 10.58
C GLY A 626 9.64 9.81 11.94
N HIS A 627 10.50 10.26 12.86
CA HIS A 627 10.09 10.74 14.19
C HIS A 627 9.76 12.23 14.24
N LEU A 628 10.07 13.01 13.19
CA LEU A 628 9.79 14.44 13.17
C LEU A 628 8.28 14.71 13.36
N PRO A 629 7.35 14.08 12.62
CA PRO A 629 5.91 14.28 12.83
C PRO A 629 5.43 13.80 14.21
N LEU A 630 6.06 12.76 14.77
CA LEU A 630 5.72 12.25 16.10
C LEU A 630 6.09 13.25 17.20
N ALA A 631 7.22 13.95 17.05
CA ALA A 631 7.59 15.05 17.93
C ALA A 631 6.57 16.20 17.82
N VAL A 632 6.05 16.50 16.63
CA VAL A 632 4.97 17.48 16.47
C VAL A 632 3.71 17.04 17.22
N GLY A 633 3.32 15.76 17.11
CA GLY A 633 2.20 15.20 17.87
C GLY A 633 2.41 15.26 19.38
N GLY A 634 3.63 14.96 19.86
CA GLY A 634 4.01 15.11 21.26
C GLY A 634 3.89 16.56 21.74
N ALA A 635 4.34 17.51 20.94
CA ALA A 635 4.31 18.93 21.30
C ALA A 635 2.91 19.52 21.23
N TRP A 636 2.11 19.04 20.28
CA TRP A 636 0.68 19.28 20.25
C TRP A 636 0.04 18.81 21.55
N ALA A 637 0.34 17.60 22.03
CA ALA A 637 -0.20 17.08 23.28
C ALA A 637 0.21 17.93 24.49
N VAL A 638 1.46 18.40 24.54
CA VAL A 638 1.95 19.33 25.58
C VAL A 638 1.18 20.64 25.56
N ARG A 639 1.06 21.30 24.38
CA ARG A 639 0.31 22.55 24.23
C ARG A 639 -1.17 22.37 24.56
N TYR A 640 -1.78 21.30 24.07
CA TYR A 640 -3.18 20.94 24.30
C TYR A 640 -3.48 20.75 25.79
N ARG A 641 -2.56 20.11 26.53
CA ARG A 641 -2.64 19.91 27.99
C ARG A 641 -2.20 21.15 28.79
N LYS A 642 -1.84 22.25 28.13
CA LYS A 642 -1.33 23.49 28.74
C LYS A 642 -0.12 23.25 29.66
N GLN A 643 0.71 22.29 29.29
CA GLN A 643 1.95 21.98 30.01
C GLN A 643 3.04 22.95 29.59
N LYS A 644 4.00 23.19 30.49
CA LYS A 644 5.23 23.96 30.21
C LYS A 644 6.40 23.05 29.85
N ASP A 645 6.12 21.84 29.41
CA ASP A 645 7.14 20.90 28.99
C ASP A 645 7.64 21.33 27.59
N VAL A 646 8.87 20.97 27.24
CA VAL A 646 9.40 21.15 25.88
C VAL A 646 9.50 19.79 25.22
N VAL A 647 9.25 19.75 23.91
CA VAL A 647 9.57 18.58 23.09
C VAL A 647 10.88 18.85 22.36
N PHE A 648 11.86 17.99 22.59
CA PHE A 648 13.18 18.07 21.99
C PHE A 648 13.33 16.97 20.94
N CYS A 649 13.49 17.35 19.67
CA CYS A 649 13.56 16.41 18.57
C CYS A 649 14.95 16.45 17.92
N MET A 650 15.74 15.40 18.13
CA MET A 650 17.10 15.25 17.62
C MET A 650 17.14 14.45 16.33
N PHE A 651 17.82 14.93 15.30
CA PHE A 651 17.93 14.25 14.00
C PHE A 651 19.23 14.64 13.28
N GLY A 652 19.64 13.84 12.29
CA GLY A 652 20.81 14.15 11.45
C GLY A 652 20.50 15.08 10.27
N ASP A 653 21.53 15.71 9.71
CA ASP A 653 21.43 16.61 8.55
C ASP A 653 20.69 16.01 7.35
N GLY A 654 20.87 14.72 7.09
CA GLY A 654 20.19 14.00 6.00
C GLY A 654 18.67 13.96 6.12
N ALA A 655 18.10 14.12 7.33
CA ALA A 655 16.65 14.19 7.52
C ALA A 655 16.05 15.52 7.05
N THR A 656 16.86 16.53 6.72
CA THR A 656 16.38 17.88 6.38
C THR A 656 15.99 18.06 4.91
N ASN A 657 16.04 16.99 4.12
CA ASN A 657 15.77 16.98 2.67
C ASN A 657 14.53 16.17 2.30
N ILE A 658 13.65 15.85 3.25
CA ILE A 658 12.43 15.07 3.03
C ILE A 658 11.18 15.87 3.38
N GLY A 659 10.02 15.49 2.83
CA GLY A 659 8.74 16.17 3.06
C GLY A 659 8.37 16.28 4.54
N ALA A 660 8.53 15.19 5.30
CA ALA A 660 8.22 15.15 6.73
C ALA A 660 8.93 16.23 7.56
N PHE A 661 10.15 16.62 7.18
CA PHE A 661 10.86 17.73 7.83
C PHE A 661 10.16 19.07 7.58
N HIS A 662 9.88 19.37 6.33
CA HIS A 662 9.23 20.63 5.92
C HIS A 662 7.82 20.76 6.52
N GLU A 663 7.05 19.67 6.48
CA GLU A 663 5.72 19.59 7.08
C GLU A 663 5.78 19.80 8.60
N SER A 664 6.73 19.14 9.28
CA SER A 664 6.85 19.24 10.74
C SER A 664 7.24 20.63 11.21
N LEU A 665 8.20 21.28 10.54
CA LEU A 665 8.61 22.65 10.87
C LEU A 665 7.44 23.62 10.64
N ASN A 666 6.79 23.54 9.48
CA ASN A 666 5.63 24.38 9.16
C ASN A 666 4.50 24.20 10.19
N MET A 667 4.12 22.95 10.47
CA MET A 667 3.05 22.63 11.40
C MET A 667 3.39 23.09 12.82
N SER A 668 4.63 22.89 13.28
CA SER A 668 5.06 23.37 14.60
C SER A 668 4.96 24.89 14.72
N LYS A 669 5.25 25.64 13.65
CA LYS A 669 5.12 27.09 13.64
C LYS A 669 3.67 27.54 13.62
N VAL A 670 2.86 27.00 12.71
CA VAL A 670 1.43 27.36 12.55
C VAL A 670 0.66 27.26 13.87
N PHE A 671 1.05 26.31 14.72
CA PHE A 671 0.38 26.01 15.96
C PHE A 671 1.15 26.45 17.22
N ASP A 672 2.21 27.23 17.06
CA ASP A 672 3.25 27.51 18.06
C ASP A 672 3.47 26.36 19.05
N LEU A 673 3.97 25.25 18.54
CA LEU A 673 4.24 24.10 19.37
C LEU A 673 5.57 24.27 20.09
N PRO A 674 5.68 23.86 21.37
CA PRO A 674 6.89 24.01 22.17
C PRO A 674 7.94 22.96 21.76
N VAL A 675 8.43 23.01 20.52
CA VAL A 675 9.41 22.10 19.95
C VAL A 675 10.75 22.78 19.76
N VAL A 676 11.82 22.16 20.24
CA VAL A 676 13.19 22.48 19.80
C VAL A 676 13.65 21.41 18.83
N TRP A 677 13.85 21.80 17.57
CA TRP A 677 14.42 20.98 16.51
C TRP A 677 15.95 21.03 16.61
N PHE A 678 16.58 19.91 16.96
CA PHE A 678 18.02 19.83 17.17
C PHE A 678 18.68 18.96 16.08
N CYS A 679 19.28 19.62 15.09
CA CYS A 679 19.97 18.96 13.99
C CYS A 679 21.43 18.68 14.39
N VAL A 680 21.78 17.41 14.54
CA VAL A 680 23.17 16.94 14.64
C VAL A 680 23.74 16.86 13.24
N ASN A 681 24.37 17.94 12.78
CA ASN A 681 24.99 18.00 11.46
C ASN A 681 26.44 17.52 11.57
N ASN A 682 26.69 16.25 11.26
CA ASN A 682 28.04 15.68 11.22
C ASN A 682 28.70 15.78 9.84
N ARG A 683 28.18 16.67 8.99
CA ARG A 683 28.59 17.02 7.61
C ARG A 683 28.25 15.99 6.54
N TYR A 684 27.73 14.84 6.92
CA TYR A 684 27.39 13.77 6.01
C TYR A 684 26.06 13.14 6.40
N GLY A 685 25.20 12.91 5.41
CA GLY A 685 24.12 11.94 5.54
C GLY A 685 24.67 10.52 5.71
N MET A 686 24.07 9.53 5.06
CA MET A 686 24.63 8.17 5.08
C MET A 686 26.09 8.15 4.57
N GLY A 687 26.34 8.59 3.34
CA GLY A 687 27.69 8.81 2.81
C GLY A 687 27.82 10.05 1.93
N THR A 688 26.78 10.89 1.91
CA THR A 688 26.68 12.06 1.02
C THR A 688 26.98 13.32 1.82
N PRO A 689 27.94 14.16 1.40
CA PRO A 689 28.19 15.47 2.03
C PRO A 689 26.95 16.37 2.00
N VAL A 690 26.78 17.21 3.02
CA VAL A 690 25.64 18.15 3.10
C VAL A 690 25.58 19.06 1.88
N GLU A 691 26.71 19.56 1.40
CA GLU A 691 26.81 20.45 0.24
C GLU A 691 26.39 19.75 -1.08
N ALA A 692 26.46 18.42 -1.12
CA ALA A 692 26.01 17.63 -2.26
C ALA A 692 24.53 17.24 -2.14
N ALA A 693 23.99 17.14 -0.92
CA ALA A 693 22.63 16.69 -0.66
C ALA A 693 21.62 17.83 -0.49
N SER A 694 22.07 19.04 -0.16
CA SER A 694 21.21 20.16 0.20
C SER A 694 21.63 21.44 -0.52
N ALA A 695 20.65 22.12 -1.16
CA ALA A 695 20.87 23.43 -1.75
C ALA A 695 21.16 24.53 -0.71
N VAL A 696 20.66 24.34 0.51
CA VAL A 696 20.97 25.19 1.67
C VAL A 696 21.89 24.38 2.57
N ALA A 697 23.20 24.58 2.45
CA ALA A 697 24.20 23.81 3.20
C ALA A 697 24.26 24.18 4.69
N ASP A 698 23.97 25.43 5.02
CA ASP A 698 23.76 25.90 6.39
C ASP A 698 22.35 25.50 6.86
N ILE A 699 22.20 24.34 7.47
CA ILE A 699 20.89 23.72 7.71
C ILE A 699 19.99 24.59 8.59
N TYR A 700 20.56 25.32 9.56
CA TYR A 700 19.77 26.23 10.41
C TYR A 700 18.97 27.27 9.60
N LYS A 701 19.50 27.71 8.44
CA LYS A 701 18.82 28.69 7.56
C LYS A 701 17.54 28.14 6.92
N LYS A 702 17.37 26.81 6.85
CA LYS A 702 16.13 26.21 6.36
C LYS A 702 14.94 26.56 7.25
N ALA A 703 15.15 26.74 8.54
CA ALA A 703 14.11 27.11 9.49
C ALA A 703 13.57 28.53 9.25
N CYS A 704 14.37 29.42 8.65
CA CYS A 704 13.95 30.79 8.32
C CYS A 704 12.77 30.83 7.35
N ALA A 705 12.61 29.82 6.48
CA ALA A 705 11.47 29.71 5.57
C ALA A 705 10.12 29.59 6.30
N TYR A 706 10.14 29.26 7.59
CA TYR A 706 8.97 29.10 8.45
C TYR A 706 8.92 30.16 9.56
N ASP A 707 9.62 31.29 9.42
CA ASP A 707 9.68 32.34 10.46
C ASP A 707 10.10 31.79 11.84
N MET A 708 11.03 30.84 11.85
CA MET A 708 11.47 30.15 13.06
C MET A 708 12.81 30.69 13.54
N GLU A 709 12.92 31.03 14.83
CA GLU A 709 14.20 31.40 15.44
C GLU A 709 15.17 30.21 15.33
N SER A 710 16.34 30.46 14.75
CA SER A 710 17.32 29.42 14.47
C SER A 710 18.74 29.88 14.76
N ILE A 711 19.56 28.95 15.26
CA ILE A 711 20.99 29.18 15.52
C ILE A 711 21.83 28.01 14.99
N GLN A 712 23.09 28.30 14.70
CA GLN A 712 24.14 27.32 14.50
C GLN A 712 25.14 27.42 15.65
N VAL A 713 25.65 26.27 16.12
CA VAL A 713 26.63 26.17 17.20
C VAL A 713 27.78 25.25 16.79
N ASP A 714 28.96 25.46 17.37
CA ASP A 714 30.07 24.51 17.27
C ASP A 714 29.75 23.23 18.05
N GLY A 715 29.34 22.19 17.33
CA GLY A 715 28.99 20.88 17.90
C GLY A 715 30.17 20.11 18.48
N MET A 716 31.41 20.56 18.27
CA MET A 716 32.59 20.00 18.92
C MET A 716 32.92 20.70 20.25
N ASN A 717 32.21 21.78 20.59
CA ASN A 717 32.39 22.54 21.84
C ASN A 717 31.24 22.27 22.82
N LEU A 718 31.50 21.43 23.83
CA LEU A 718 30.51 21.04 24.84
C LEU A 718 29.84 22.25 25.52
N ARG A 719 30.62 23.25 25.96
CA ARG A 719 30.08 24.38 26.72
C ARG A 719 29.20 25.28 25.86
N GLU A 720 29.57 25.46 24.60
CA GLU A 720 28.77 26.23 23.65
C GLU A 720 27.45 25.51 23.35
N VAL A 721 27.48 24.23 22.98
CA VAL A 721 26.27 23.44 22.72
C VAL A 721 25.33 23.51 23.91
N LEU A 722 25.85 23.27 25.12
CA LEU A 722 25.05 23.23 26.34
C LEU A 722 24.42 24.59 26.67
N LEU A 723 25.19 25.69 26.57
CA LEU A 723 24.69 27.04 26.84
C LEU A 723 23.60 27.45 25.84
N ARG A 724 23.90 27.33 24.55
CA ARG A 724 23.04 27.84 23.48
C ARG A 724 21.77 27.01 23.31
N THR A 725 21.86 25.70 23.55
CA THR A 725 20.69 24.83 23.57
C THR A 725 19.79 25.14 24.78
N SER A 726 20.37 25.35 25.97
CA SER A 726 19.63 25.75 27.17
C SER A 726 18.84 27.06 26.95
N GLU A 727 19.46 28.05 26.31
CA GLU A 727 18.78 29.30 25.95
C GLU A 727 17.58 29.07 25.02
N MET A 728 17.72 28.23 23.98
CA MET A 728 16.63 27.91 23.06
C MET A 728 15.50 27.11 23.74
N VAL A 729 15.85 26.18 24.62
CA VAL A 729 14.90 25.39 25.42
C VAL A 729 14.10 26.30 26.35
N GLU A 730 14.76 27.16 27.13
CA GLU A 730 14.04 28.03 28.07
C GLU A 730 13.22 29.12 27.37
N LYS A 731 13.67 29.65 26.23
CA LYS A 731 12.82 30.51 25.40
C LYS A 731 11.57 29.77 24.93
N THR A 732 11.73 28.57 24.37
CA THR A 732 10.62 27.72 23.88
C THR A 732 9.65 27.37 25.00
N ARG A 733 10.16 27.10 26.19
CA ARG A 733 9.34 26.87 27.38
C ARG A 733 8.49 28.08 27.76
N ASN A 734 9.04 29.27 27.61
CA ASN A 734 8.41 30.52 28.04
C ASN A 734 7.32 30.99 27.09
N ASP A 735 7.53 30.89 25.79
CA ASP A 735 6.61 31.44 24.77
C ASP A 735 5.93 30.38 23.88
N SER A 736 6.27 29.11 24.05
CA SER A 736 5.80 27.99 23.21
C SER A 736 6.11 28.16 21.71
N GLN A 737 7.06 29.01 21.31
CA GLN A 737 7.46 29.10 19.91
C GLN A 737 8.46 28.01 19.55
N PRO A 738 8.29 27.31 18.41
CA PRO A 738 9.27 26.34 17.97
C PRO A 738 10.59 27.02 17.60
N ARG A 739 11.71 26.33 17.82
CA ARG A 739 13.06 26.83 17.57
C ARG A 739 13.95 25.78 16.95
N PHE A 740 14.99 26.22 16.25
CA PHE A 740 15.92 25.34 15.55
C PHE A 740 17.37 25.54 16.02
N VAL A 741 18.06 24.44 16.28
CA VAL A 741 19.49 24.43 16.62
C VAL A 741 20.20 23.48 15.66
N GLU A 742 21.18 23.98 14.92
CA GLU A 742 22.12 23.15 14.18
C GLU A 742 23.43 23.04 14.96
N ALA A 743 23.80 21.83 15.36
CA ALA A 743 25.11 21.55 15.96
C ALA A 743 26.04 20.95 14.90
N LEU A 744 27.04 21.74 14.48
CA LEU A 744 28.04 21.32 13.50
C LEU A 744 29.11 20.47 14.18
N CYS A 745 29.13 19.16 13.94
CA CYS A 745 30.05 18.21 14.56
C CYS A 745 30.71 17.30 13.52
N TYR A 746 31.40 16.26 13.98
CA TYR A 746 31.99 15.25 13.11
C TYR A 746 31.98 13.87 13.77
N ARG A 747 31.32 12.89 13.15
CA ARG A 747 31.35 11.49 13.61
C ARG A 747 32.69 10.85 13.29
N PHE A 748 33.25 10.01 14.15
CA PHE A 748 34.57 9.37 13.92
C PHE A 748 34.48 7.99 13.27
N ARG A 749 33.28 7.42 13.21
CA ARG A 749 32.99 6.16 12.52
C ARG A 749 32.13 6.40 11.29
N GLY A 750 32.05 5.38 10.43
CA GLY A 750 31.12 5.37 9.30
C GLY A 750 29.68 5.57 9.77
N HIS A 751 28.74 5.60 8.83
CA HIS A 751 27.33 5.72 9.15
C HIS A 751 26.89 4.68 10.19
N SER A 752 27.19 3.41 9.96
CA SER A 752 26.99 2.29 10.88
C SER A 752 28.29 1.50 11.04
N VAL A 753 28.33 0.54 11.96
CA VAL A 753 29.52 -0.31 12.19
C VAL A 753 29.95 -1.08 10.92
N VAL A 754 29.01 -1.41 10.04
CA VAL A 754 29.28 -2.15 8.79
C VAL A 754 29.61 -1.24 7.60
N ASP A 755 29.52 0.08 7.76
CA ASP A 755 29.84 1.03 6.70
C ASP A 755 31.36 1.05 6.44
N PRO A 756 31.82 0.76 5.21
CA PRO A 756 33.23 0.78 4.86
C PRO A 756 33.85 2.18 4.86
N ASP A 757 33.06 3.26 4.97
CA ASP A 757 33.53 4.62 5.20
C ASP A 757 34.54 5.12 4.15
N LYS A 758 34.19 4.89 2.88
CA LYS A 758 35.00 5.25 1.71
C LYS A 758 34.84 6.71 1.26
N TYR A 759 33.86 7.42 1.79
CA TYR A 759 33.50 8.78 1.36
C TYR A 759 34.22 9.88 2.16
N ARG A 760 34.95 9.54 3.23
CA ARG A 760 35.77 10.48 4.02
C ARG A 760 37.25 10.19 3.81
N SER A 761 38.04 11.21 3.52
CA SER A 761 39.48 11.06 3.33
C SER A 761 40.20 10.81 4.67
N ASN A 762 41.36 10.16 4.64
CA ASN A 762 42.17 9.96 5.83
C ASN A 762 42.65 11.29 6.43
N GLU A 763 42.90 12.29 5.59
CA GLU A 763 43.26 13.65 6.02
C GLU A 763 42.12 14.31 6.81
N ASP A 764 40.88 14.22 6.31
CA ASP A 764 39.71 14.77 6.98
C ASP A 764 39.45 14.05 8.32
N LYS A 765 39.57 12.71 8.34
CA LYS A 765 39.46 11.92 9.58
C LYS A 765 40.51 12.33 10.63
N GLU A 766 41.76 12.52 10.22
CA GLU A 766 42.84 12.90 11.13
C GLU A 766 42.70 14.34 11.62
N LYS A 767 42.24 15.26 10.77
CA LYS A 767 41.91 16.64 11.14
C LYS A 767 40.89 16.66 12.28
N TRP A 768 39.78 15.93 12.16
CA TRP A 768 38.73 15.93 13.17
C TRP A 768 39.07 15.10 14.40
N ARG A 769 39.92 14.08 14.28
CA ARG A 769 40.48 13.38 15.45
C ARG A 769 41.27 14.32 16.35
N LYS A 770 42.03 15.27 15.77
CA LYS A 770 42.74 16.30 16.55
C LYS A 770 41.81 17.32 17.21
N ALA A 771 40.58 17.42 16.74
CA ALA A 771 39.54 18.28 17.28
C ALA A 771 38.54 17.49 18.15
N ASP A 772 38.96 16.38 18.78
CA ASP A 772 38.11 15.56 19.64
C ASP A 772 37.49 16.39 20.78
N PRO A 773 36.15 16.37 20.94
CA PRO A 773 35.46 17.21 21.92
C PRO A 773 35.86 16.87 23.37
N ILE A 774 36.18 15.61 23.64
CA ILE A 774 36.62 15.17 24.97
C ILE A 774 38.00 15.74 25.27
N VAL A 775 38.94 15.60 24.32
CA VAL A 775 40.32 16.08 24.49
C VAL A 775 40.36 17.60 24.60
N ALA A 776 39.56 18.30 23.80
CA ALA A 776 39.42 19.75 23.89
C ALA A 776 38.93 20.18 25.28
N PHE A 777 37.91 19.51 25.82
CA PHE A 777 37.38 19.83 27.15
C PHE A 777 38.34 19.44 28.29
N GLU A 778 39.07 18.33 28.17
CA GLU A 778 40.14 17.95 29.09
C GLU A 778 41.22 19.05 29.16
N HIS A 779 41.64 19.58 28.00
CA HIS A 779 42.60 20.68 27.96
C HIS A 779 42.08 21.96 28.63
N GLU A 780 40.80 22.28 28.49
CA GLU A 780 40.18 23.41 29.20
C GLU A 780 40.18 23.21 30.72
N LEU A 781 39.82 22.01 31.19
CA LEU A 781 39.79 21.64 32.61
C LEU A 781 41.19 21.65 33.24
N GLU A 782 42.20 21.17 32.50
CA GLU A 782 43.59 21.16 32.93
C GLU A 782 44.16 22.58 33.02
N LYS A 783 44.00 23.37 31.95
CA LYS A 783 44.49 24.75 31.90
C LYS A 783 43.86 25.65 32.97
N SER A 784 42.63 25.36 33.37
CA SER A 784 41.93 26.06 34.46
C SER A 784 42.25 25.52 35.87
N GLY A 785 43.05 24.46 35.98
CA GLY A 785 43.42 23.84 37.25
C GLY A 785 42.26 23.14 37.97
N LEU A 786 41.24 22.71 37.22
CA LEU A 786 40.08 21.99 37.76
C LEU A 786 40.30 20.47 37.77
N ALA A 787 41.11 19.95 36.85
CA ALA A 787 41.56 18.56 36.78
C ALA A 787 43.01 18.49 36.31
N ASP A 788 43.61 17.31 36.40
CA ASP A 788 44.95 17.00 35.95
C ASP A 788 44.98 15.65 35.22
N GLU A 789 46.15 15.28 34.70
CA GLU A 789 46.35 14.01 33.99
C GLU A 789 46.01 12.79 34.86
N GLU A 790 46.26 12.86 36.17
CA GLU A 790 45.92 11.79 37.10
C GLU A 790 44.39 11.58 37.20
N TYR A 791 43.63 12.66 37.32
CA TYR A 791 42.18 12.61 37.28
C TYR A 791 41.67 11.99 35.97
N PHE A 792 42.15 12.43 34.80
CA PHE A 792 41.67 11.90 33.52
C PHE A 792 41.99 10.42 33.36
N LYS A 793 43.18 9.98 33.80
CA LYS A 793 43.55 8.56 33.82
C LYS A 793 42.63 7.75 34.74
N ASN A 794 42.34 8.26 35.93
CA ASN A 794 41.46 7.60 36.90
C ASN A 794 40.03 7.46 36.36
N VAL A 795 39.48 8.51 35.73
CA VAL A 795 38.16 8.46 35.09
C VAL A 795 38.11 7.40 33.99
N ARG A 796 39.13 7.33 33.12
CA ARG A 796 39.18 6.31 32.07
C ARG A 796 39.21 4.89 32.64
N VAL A 797 39.96 4.66 33.72
CA VAL A 797 39.99 3.35 34.41
C VAL A 797 38.65 3.01 35.07
N GLU A 798 38.03 3.99 35.73
CA GLU A 798 36.71 3.84 36.37
C GLU A 798 35.64 3.48 35.32
N VAL A 799 35.56 4.27 34.26
CA VAL A 799 34.63 4.05 33.13
C VAL A 799 34.91 2.71 32.44
N ASP A 800 36.17 2.34 32.24
CA ASP A 800 36.53 1.04 31.66
C ASP A 800 35.99 -0.14 32.48
N ASN A 801 36.09 -0.06 33.81
CA ASN A 801 35.55 -1.08 34.69
C ASN A 801 34.03 -1.06 34.70
N GLN A 802 33.43 0.14 34.74
CA GLN A 802 31.97 0.29 34.66
C GLN A 802 31.41 -0.33 33.36
N VAL A 803 32.05 -0.10 32.21
CA VAL A 803 31.60 -0.66 30.92
C VAL A 803 31.83 -2.18 30.85
N LYS A 804 32.86 -2.73 31.50
CA LYS A 804 32.99 -4.18 31.65
C LYS A 804 31.82 -4.76 32.44
N ASP A 805 31.44 -4.15 33.56
CA ASP A 805 30.30 -4.58 34.37
C ASP A 805 28.98 -4.46 33.60
N ILE A 806 28.85 -3.44 32.74
CA ILE A 806 27.69 -3.26 31.84
C ILE A 806 27.59 -4.40 30.82
N ILE A 807 28.71 -4.79 30.20
CA ILE A 807 28.74 -5.90 29.24
C ILE A 807 28.47 -7.23 29.95
N GLN A 808 29.08 -7.44 31.12
CA GLN A 808 28.84 -8.64 31.92
C GLN A 808 27.36 -8.77 32.28
N PHE A 809 26.72 -7.68 32.70
CA PHE A 809 25.29 -7.67 32.97
C PHE A 809 24.46 -8.06 31.72
N ALA A 810 24.80 -7.51 30.55
CA ALA A 810 24.11 -7.85 29.31
C ALA A 810 24.33 -9.33 28.91
N ASP A 811 25.52 -9.87 29.14
CA ASP A 811 25.83 -11.29 28.91
C ASP A 811 25.05 -12.22 29.86
N GLU A 812 24.93 -11.84 31.12
CA GLU A 812 24.20 -12.59 32.15
C GLU A 812 22.67 -12.41 32.08
N SER A 813 22.21 -11.45 31.27
CA SER A 813 20.78 -11.17 31.14
C SER A 813 20.07 -12.25 30.31
N PRO A 814 18.83 -12.62 30.71
CA PRO A 814 18.05 -13.63 30.00
C PRO A 814 17.66 -13.15 28.60
N ASP A 815 17.61 -14.08 27.66
CA ASP A 815 16.99 -13.85 26.36
C ASP A 815 15.47 -13.67 26.53
N PRO A 816 14.81 -12.89 25.64
CA PRO A 816 13.36 -12.82 25.57
C PRO A 816 12.76 -14.21 25.38
N LYS A 817 11.65 -14.49 26.06
CA LYS A 817 10.97 -15.78 25.92
C LYS A 817 10.29 -15.84 24.56
N THR A 818 10.34 -17.00 23.92
CA THR A 818 9.59 -17.27 22.68
C THR A 818 8.08 -17.03 22.87
N ASP A 819 7.56 -17.34 24.06
CA ASP A 819 6.16 -17.07 24.43
C ASP A 819 5.83 -15.58 24.43
N ASP A 820 6.81 -14.68 24.52
CA ASP A 820 6.58 -13.24 24.48
C ASP A 820 6.73 -12.66 23.06
N LEU A 821 6.81 -13.49 22.01
CA LEU A 821 7.00 -13.07 20.61
C LEU A 821 5.87 -12.14 20.12
N TYR A 822 4.64 -12.43 20.50
CA TYR A 822 3.46 -11.65 20.11
C TYR A 822 3.02 -10.66 21.19
N LYS A 823 3.71 -10.64 22.33
CA LYS A 823 3.45 -9.71 23.41
C LYS A 823 3.77 -8.30 22.91
N TYR A 824 2.79 -7.41 23.02
CA TYR A 824 2.81 -6.03 22.51
C TYR A 824 2.69 -5.84 20.98
N VAL A 825 2.47 -6.92 20.20
CA VAL A 825 2.17 -6.81 18.76
C VAL A 825 0.72 -6.36 18.52
N TYR A 826 -0.20 -6.74 19.42
CA TYR A 826 -1.62 -6.42 19.34
C TYR A 826 -2.03 -5.47 20.47
N ALA A 827 -2.76 -4.40 20.14
CA ALA A 827 -3.28 -3.47 21.14
C ALA A 827 -4.40 -4.13 21.95
N GLY A 828 -4.10 -4.47 23.20
CA GLY A 828 -5.04 -5.13 24.12
C GLY A 828 -4.90 -6.65 24.12
N GLN A 829 -4.54 -7.19 25.29
CA GLN A 829 -4.87 -8.55 25.72
C GLN A 829 -4.00 -9.72 25.26
N TRP A 830 -2.67 -9.58 25.14
CA TRP A 830 -1.81 -10.78 25.19
C TRP A 830 -2.06 -11.60 26.47
N ASP A 831 -2.10 -10.90 27.61
CA ASP A 831 -2.31 -11.51 28.93
C ASP A 831 -3.79 -11.86 29.22
N ASP A 832 -4.75 -11.24 28.53
CA ASP A 832 -6.19 -11.47 28.76
C ASP A 832 -6.88 -12.34 27.67
N ASN A 833 -6.16 -12.79 26.63
CA ASN A 833 -6.72 -13.63 25.56
C ASN A 833 -5.95 -14.97 25.40
N PRO A 834 -6.35 -16.03 26.13
CA PRO A 834 -5.71 -17.35 26.06
C PRO A 834 -5.76 -18.00 24.67
N ALA A 835 -6.75 -17.66 23.83
CA ALA A 835 -6.88 -18.21 22.48
C ALA A 835 -5.74 -17.75 21.56
N LEU A 836 -5.23 -16.53 21.73
CA LEU A 836 -4.04 -16.04 21.00
C LEU A 836 -2.75 -16.80 21.35
N ARG A 837 -2.68 -17.38 22.57
CA ARG A 837 -1.53 -18.17 23.04
C ARG A 837 -1.58 -19.62 22.60
N ALA A 838 -2.77 -20.20 22.48
CA ALA A 838 -2.94 -21.64 22.23
C ALA A 838 -2.71 -22.07 20.77
N GLU A 839 -2.79 -21.16 19.80
CA GLU A 839 -2.69 -21.50 18.36
C GLU A 839 -1.30 -21.29 17.73
N ARG A 840 -0.33 -20.69 18.43
CA ARG A 840 0.89 -20.16 17.78
C ARG A 840 2.23 -20.37 18.53
N VAL A 841 2.28 -21.25 19.53
CA VAL A 841 3.54 -21.72 20.15
C VAL A 841 3.82 -23.17 19.75
#